data_AF-A0A820ZVE9-F1
#
_entry.id   AF-A0A820ZVE9-F1
#
_cell.length_a   1.000
_cell.length_b   1.000
_cell.length_c   1.000
_cell.angle_alpha   90.00
_cell.angle_beta   90.00
_cell.angle_gamma   90.00
#
_symmetry.space_group_name_H-M   'P 1'
#
loop_
_entity.id
_entity.type
_entity.pdbx_description
1 polymer ?
#
loop_
_entity_poly.entity_id
_entity_poly.type
_entity_poly.pdbx_seq_one_letter_code
_entity_poly.pdbx_strand_id
1 'polypeptide(L)'
;MYANKQIFIFFVLIFFKETECSFWNEIPPQCIYDRTALFFCWNTTFIHPIPLFNDLVYTLQHHHVEIRDSDFQLSLRDLLIQVGTNIENLTLINNTFSSSAIEPNLIFEGGIFFRLLLSLTIHGQHGGIQWSQLNASYFPQLIKLDLSYNQLTDNQTLVFDHQFYPKLKHLNLSHNELKSLDNLIGNSLNTLETLILSYNPLESIIDKLNQFQSLITLDLSSTLIKQLFSITLLPYLQTFICQHCRTIPTWEYEKFISNCSQLNNNNNKLTIDLTRSNINSIKLFNPYIKCIKNLILNDQNLVDSITTNDLLFSTNLESIQAKSNYDIDYIYLNVYDHLSYIDFSDNIYLNQVILRLMSNYTHLQRLILSHTALNEFSIDFHNTKLRFLHIDVIDMSYSRLETLDFLKYLTFNTLDVSYNRLKIIDIDQIHYHHGMYDLSSMNLLNMSSNEMEFIQINWDNESPHTIDLSNNKLESINLHGETIYTLLLTNNSKLSLNKTKFNIDLPSLQYLDLTSIRFDSFEYLIYLHNLSKIHTLILNNNRLLKEHRTLNWNIFYPWHQYLTHLSLRNMSIEQIDYGARLNDYYHLLTIDFYLNNHLKCDCTLGPFIHWLQTPPPPLLDFYEPLQKLLRIDCRISLFDLQCEDDNNENQTRLYLSSHSSFFQAFFILIIFMLSLLAILKLIDRKLKGMRSRFYRQVYTDADVITLNERNVTHRTDQE
;
A
#
# COMPACT_ATOMS: atom_id res chain seq x y z
N MET A 1 -18.38 -39.14 81.32
CA MET A 1 -17.56 -40.35 81.56
C MET A 1 -16.43 -40.33 80.54
N TYR A 2 -15.20 -40.06 80.99
CA TYR A 2 -13.85 -40.23 80.37
C TYR A 2 -13.68 -40.04 78.84
N ALA A 3 -12.97 -39.04 78.27
CA ALA A 3 -11.60 -38.47 78.47
C ALA A 3 -10.43 -39.29 77.89
N ASN A 4 -9.80 -38.75 76.81
CA ASN A 4 -8.34 -38.52 76.61
C ASN A 4 -8.09 -38.04 75.15
N LYS A 5 -7.73 -36.76 74.87
CA LYS A 5 -6.44 -36.02 74.98
C LYS A 5 -5.34 -36.42 73.96
N GLN A 6 -5.08 -35.53 72.99
CA GLN A 6 -3.78 -34.93 72.57
C GLN A 6 -3.98 -34.20 71.21
N ILE A 7 -4.19 -32.88 71.20
CA ILE A 7 -3.21 -31.81 70.89
C ILE A 7 -2.37 -32.06 69.63
N PHE A 8 -2.66 -31.32 68.55
CA PHE A 8 -1.64 -30.79 67.65
C PHE A 8 -2.03 -29.35 67.24
N ILE A 9 -1.13 -28.44 67.57
CA ILE A 9 -1.15 -27.01 67.23
C ILE A 9 -0.73 -26.89 65.77
N PHE A 10 -1.50 -26.16 64.96
CA PHE A 10 -0.97 -25.55 63.73
C PHE A 10 -1.27 -24.06 63.76
N PHE A 11 -0.21 -23.29 64.05
CA PHE A 11 -0.12 -21.87 63.76
C PHE A 11 -0.28 -21.69 62.24
N VAL A 12 -1.37 -21.10 61.78
CA VAL A 12 -1.40 -20.43 60.48
C VAL A 12 -1.13 -18.96 60.75
N LEU A 13 0.15 -18.61 60.70
CA LEU A 13 0.64 -17.26 60.47
C LEU A 13 0.09 -16.80 59.11
N ILE A 14 -1.06 -16.14 59.09
CA ILE A 14 -1.37 -15.23 57.98
C ILE A 14 -0.54 -13.99 58.26
N PHE A 15 0.60 -13.92 57.57
CA PHE A 15 1.40 -12.71 57.50
C PHE A 15 0.51 -11.58 56.97
N PHE A 16 0.13 -10.66 57.85
CA PHE A 16 -0.06 -9.27 57.46
C PHE A 16 1.31 -8.78 56.98
N LYS A 17 1.51 -8.83 55.67
CA LYS A 17 2.52 -8.01 55.03
C LYS A 17 1.81 -6.71 54.67
N GLU A 18 1.78 -5.79 55.63
CA GLU A 18 1.83 -4.37 55.31
C GLU A 18 3.13 -4.14 54.55
N THR A 19 3.09 -4.35 53.25
CA THR A 19 3.99 -3.67 52.33
C THR A 19 3.28 -2.39 51.95
N GLU A 20 3.72 -1.29 52.57
CA GLU A 20 3.79 0.00 51.89
C GLU A 20 4.64 -0.17 50.62
N CYS A 21 4.03 -0.75 49.58
CA CYS A 21 4.52 -0.66 48.22
C CYS A 21 3.75 0.50 47.59
N SER A 22 4.49 1.50 47.09
CA SER A 22 3.98 2.50 46.16
C SER A 22 3.08 1.82 45.11
N PHE A 23 1.77 2.00 45.23
CA PHE A 23 0.79 0.99 44.81
C PHE A 23 0.60 0.86 43.29
N TRP A 24 1.34 1.61 42.46
CA TRP A 24 1.33 1.45 41.00
C TRP A 24 2.66 1.89 40.37
N ASN A 25 3.68 1.03 40.41
CA ASN A 25 4.86 1.17 39.53
C ASN A 25 4.76 0.31 38.24
N GLU A 26 3.66 -0.42 38.07
CA GLU A 26 3.43 -1.25 36.88
C GLU A 26 2.12 -0.82 36.22
N ILE A 27 2.22 -0.33 34.98
CA ILE A 27 1.07 -0.12 34.10
C ILE A 27 0.37 -1.49 33.94
N PRO A 28 -0.97 -1.60 34.03
CA PRO A 28 -1.66 -2.86 33.81
C PRO A 28 -1.18 -3.54 32.51
N PRO A 29 -1.06 -4.87 32.45
CA PRO A 29 -0.53 -5.55 31.28
C PRO A 29 -1.35 -5.31 30.00
N GLN A 30 -2.62 -4.91 30.14
CA GLN A 30 -3.51 -4.54 29.03
C GLN A 30 -3.59 -3.02 28.82
N CYS A 31 -2.57 -2.28 29.28
CA CYS A 31 -2.44 -0.86 29.10
C CYS A 31 -1.09 -0.54 28.45
N ILE A 32 -1.12 0.31 27.44
CA ILE A 32 0.04 0.83 26.73
C ILE A 32 0.14 2.31 27.05
N TYR A 33 1.33 2.74 27.44
CA TYR A 33 1.65 4.15 27.60
C TYR A 33 2.80 4.53 26.68
N ASP A 34 2.50 5.38 25.71
CA ASP A 34 3.50 6.08 24.94
C ASP A 34 3.82 7.40 25.65
N ARG A 35 5.08 7.55 26.08
CA ARG A 35 5.60 8.75 26.77
C ARG A 35 5.48 10.02 25.93
N THR A 36 5.05 9.94 24.67
CA THR A 36 4.90 11.09 23.78
C THR A 36 3.49 11.68 23.75
N ALA A 37 2.41 10.89 23.86
CA ALA A 37 1.04 11.43 23.81
C ALA A 37 -0.11 10.46 24.16
N LEU A 38 0.07 9.14 24.07
CA LEU A 38 -1.05 8.17 24.08
C LEU A 38 -1.05 7.29 25.32
N PHE A 39 -2.19 7.21 26.00
CA PHE A 39 -2.49 6.15 26.97
C PHE A 39 -3.68 5.33 26.49
N PHE A 40 -3.47 4.04 26.24
CA PHE A 40 -4.48 3.13 25.73
C PHE A 40 -4.64 1.92 26.65
N CYS A 41 -5.87 1.62 27.09
CA CYS A 41 -6.17 0.44 27.89
C CYS A 41 -7.35 -0.33 27.33
N TRP A 42 -7.35 -1.65 27.51
CA TRP A 42 -8.50 -2.49 27.17
C TRP A 42 -8.71 -3.62 28.18
N ASN A 43 -9.94 -4.14 28.27
CA ASN A 43 -10.30 -5.33 29.04
C ASN A 43 -9.69 -5.37 30.46
N THR A 44 -9.75 -4.23 31.14
CA THR A 44 -9.11 -4.02 32.45
C THR A 44 -10.17 -3.68 33.49
N THR A 45 -10.01 -4.17 34.72
CA THR A 45 -10.85 -3.76 35.85
C THR A 45 -10.11 -2.71 36.67
N PHE A 46 -10.67 -1.50 36.72
CA PHE A 46 -10.14 -0.40 37.52
C PHE A 46 -10.82 -0.36 38.88
N ILE A 47 -10.10 -0.84 39.90
CA ILE A 47 -10.57 -0.90 41.30
C ILE A 47 -10.32 0.43 42.03
N HIS A 48 -9.36 1.22 41.56
CA HIS A 48 -8.93 2.50 42.14
C HIS A 48 -8.82 3.58 41.06
N PRO A 49 -8.80 4.88 41.44
CA PRO A 49 -8.40 5.96 40.54
C PRO A 49 -7.16 5.54 39.77
N ILE A 50 -7.15 5.69 38.44
CA ILE A 50 -5.95 5.42 37.65
C ILE A 50 -4.88 6.41 38.14
N PRO A 51 -3.83 5.98 38.86
CA PRO A 51 -2.88 6.90 39.49
C PRO A 51 -1.96 7.58 38.47
N LEU A 52 -1.98 7.12 37.21
CA LEU A 52 -1.37 7.81 36.07
C LEU A 52 -1.87 9.25 35.92
N PHE A 53 -2.98 9.64 36.54
CA PHE A 53 -3.49 11.00 36.48
C PHE A 53 -2.96 11.97 37.55
N ASN A 54 -2.26 11.48 38.59
CA ASN A 54 -1.91 12.31 39.74
C ASN A 54 -0.40 12.51 39.99
N ASP A 55 0.50 11.67 39.47
CA ASP A 55 1.93 11.79 39.82
C ASP A 55 2.86 12.05 38.61
N LEU A 56 3.43 13.26 38.58
CA LEU A 56 4.75 13.66 38.08
C LEU A 56 5.17 13.38 36.62
N VAL A 57 4.38 12.70 35.79
CA VAL A 57 4.79 12.29 34.42
C VAL A 57 4.25 13.20 33.29
N TYR A 58 3.32 14.12 33.57
CA TYR A 58 2.54 14.82 32.54
C TYR A 58 2.77 16.33 32.50
N THR A 59 3.95 16.75 32.06
CA THR A 59 4.24 18.13 31.62
C THR A 59 4.01 18.35 30.11
N LEU A 60 3.60 17.31 29.37
CA LEU A 60 3.36 17.42 27.92
C LEU A 60 1.93 17.91 27.65
N GLN A 61 1.83 18.91 26.78
CA GLN A 61 0.57 19.35 26.17
C GLN A 61 0.10 18.26 25.18
N HIS A 62 -1.21 18.07 24.98
CA HIS A 62 -1.83 17.15 23.99
C HIS A 62 -1.97 15.65 24.35
N HIS A 63 -2.23 15.30 25.61
CA HIS A 63 -2.45 13.90 25.97
C HIS A 63 -3.80 13.33 25.47
N HIS A 64 -3.73 12.18 24.81
CA HIS A 64 -4.86 11.37 24.38
C HIS A 64 -4.97 10.11 25.25
N VAL A 65 -6.14 9.93 25.86
CA VAL A 65 -6.47 8.78 26.69
C VAL A 65 -7.62 8.02 26.06
N GLU A 66 -7.43 6.72 25.86
CA GLU A 66 -8.45 5.85 25.32
C GLU A 66 -8.56 4.57 26.15
N ILE A 67 -9.77 4.25 26.60
CA ILE A 67 -10.06 3.06 27.41
C ILE A 67 -11.24 2.32 26.80
N ARG A 68 -11.06 1.03 26.53
CA ARG A 68 -12.06 0.18 25.89
C ARG A 68 -12.44 -1.03 26.73
N ASP A 69 -13.69 -1.46 26.63
CA ASP A 69 -14.19 -2.74 27.14
C ASP A 69 -13.75 -3.03 28.58
N SER A 70 -13.72 -2.00 29.43
CA SER A 70 -13.15 -2.05 30.79
C SER A 70 -14.20 -1.77 31.86
N ASP A 71 -13.99 -2.32 33.05
CA ASP A 71 -14.92 -2.21 34.17
C ASP A 71 -14.38 -1.25 35.23
N PHE A 72 -15.12 -0.19 35.51
CA PHE A 72 -14.79 0.78 36.55
C PHE A 72 -15.64 0.54 37.79
N GLN A 73 -14.98 0.34 38.94
CA GLN A 73 -15.65 0.31 40.24
C GLN A 73 -16.10 1.73 40.69
N LEU A 74 -15.68 2.77 39.97
CA LEU A 74 -16.08 4.16 40.14
C LEU A 74 -17.26 4.50 39.22
N SER A 75 -18.06 5.50 39.60
CA SER A 75 -19.02 6.10 38.66
C SER A 75 -18.27 6.89 37.58
N LEU A 76 -18.89 7.12 36.42
CA LEU A 76 -18.29 7.96 35.36
C LEU A 76 -17.97 9.36 35.89
N ARG A 77 -18.84 9.92 36.73
CA ARG A 77 -18.62 11.22 37.37
C ARG A 77 -17.34 11.21 38.22
N ASP A 78 -17.16 10.18 39.04
CA ASP A 78 -16.00 10.05 39.94
C ASP A 78 -14.71 9.76 39.16
N LEU A 79 -14.79 8.95 38.11
CA LEU A 79 -13.68 8.77 37.18
C LEU A 79 -13.29 10.12 36.57
N LEU A 80 -14.25 10.86 36.03
CA LEU A 80 -14.03 12.15 35.41
C LEU A 80 -13.42 13.15 36.42
N ILE A 81 -13.83 13.17 37.70
CA ILE A 81 -13.17 13.99 38.74
C ILE A 81 -11.67 13.68 38.86
N GLN A 82 -11.29 12.42 38.68
CA GLN A 82 -9.93 11.92 38.90
C GLN A 82 -9.08 11.90 37.64
N VAL A 83 -9.69 11.90 36.47
CA VAL A 83 -9.02 12.05 35.17
C VAL A 83 -8.46 13.47 35.13
N GLY A 84 -7.14 13.56 35.30
CA GLY A 84 -6.44 14.77 35.69
C GLY A 84 -6.69 15.99 34.81
N THR A 85 -6.38 17.18 35.34
CA THR A 85 -6.59 18.49 34.70
C THR A 85 -5.86 18.71 33.36
N ASN A 86 -5.04 17.75 32.92
CA ASN A 86 -4.06 17.89 31.84
C ASN A 86 -4.39 17.08 30.57
N ILE A 87 -5.54 16.43 30.50
CA ILE A 87 -5.94 15.63 29.33
C ILE A 87 -6.72 16.48 28.36
N GLU A 88 -6.35 16.39 27.08
CA GLU A 88 -7.03 17.10 26.00
C GLU A 88 -8.08 16.23 25.30
N ASN A 89 -7.81 14.94 25.13
CA ASN A 89 -8.71 14.02 24.44
C ASN A 89 -8.97 12.77 25.28
N LEU A 90 -10.21 12.54 25.67
CA LEU A 90 -10.64 11.35 26.42
C LEU A 90 -11.64 10.53 25.61
N THR A 91 -11.36 9.25 25.44
CA THR A 91 -12.22 8.28 24.74
C THR A 91 -12.51 7.08 25.64
N LEU A 92 -13.79 6.80 25.86
CA LEU A 92 -14.28 5.72 26.71
C LEU A 92 -15.27 4.88 25.88
N ILE A 93 -14.91 3.65 25.52
CA ILE A 93 -15.73 2.81 24.63
C ILE A 93 -16.11 1.53 25.36
N ASN A 94 -17.41 1.20 25.39
CA ASN A 94 -17.93 -0.05 25.97
C ASN A 94 -17.45 -0.30 27.41
N ASN A 95 -17.26 0.75 28.19
CA ASN A 95 -16.88 0.62 29.59
C ASN A 95 -18.12 0.52 30.48
N THR A 96 -18.02 -0.27 31.54
CA THR A 96 -19.05 -0.29 32.59
C THR A 96 -18.60 0.59 33.76
N PHE A 97 -19.55 1.32 34.35
CA PHE A 97 -19.31 2.19 35.49
C PHE A 97 -20.22 1.77 36.64
N SER A 98 -19.70 1.84 37.86
CA SER A 98 -20.52 1.58 39.04
C SER A 98 -21.68 2.57 39.13
N SER A 99 -22.87 2.05 39.46
CA SER A 99 -24.07 2.86 39.69
C SER A 99 -24.04 3.62 41.02
N SER A 100 -23.18 3.23 41.96
CA SER A 100 -23.07 3.87 43.27
C SER A 100 -22.25 5.16 43.13
N ALA A 101 -22.93 6.29 43.00
CA ALA A 101 -22.34 7.56 43.38
C ALA A 101 -21.96 7.46 44.86
N ILE A 102 -20.69 7.68 45.20
CA ILE A 102 -20.31 7.95 46.59
C ILE A 102 -21.14 9.18 47.02
N GLU A 103 -21.75 9.10 48.20
CA GLU A 103 -22.88 9.94 48.65
C GLU A 103 -22.78 11.44 48.29
N PRO A 104 -23.93 12.11 48.01
CA PRO A 104 -23.98 13.52 47.59
C PRO A 104 -23.53 14.57 48.63
N ASN A 105 -23.01 14.17 49.79
CA ASN A 105 -22.87 15.05 50.96
C ASN A 105 -21.53 15.79 51.06
N LEU A 106 -20.70 15.77 50.01
CA LEU A 106 -19.63 16.75 49.84
C LEU A 106 -19.97 17.62 48.64
N ILE A 107 -20.78 18.65 48.91
CA ILE A 107 -20.97 19.79 48.04
C ILE A 107 -19.60 20.43 47.84
N PHE A 108 -18.88 20.04 46.79
CA PHE A 108 -17.99 20.99 46.14
C PHE A 108 -18.91 22.01 45.46
N GLU A 109 -19.06 23.18 46.09
CA GLU A 109 -19.75 24.35 45.51
C GLU A 109 -19.08 24.86 44.22
N GLY A 110 -18.00 24.22 43.75
CA GLY A 110 -17.46 24.37 42.40
C GLY A 110 -17.55 23.03 41.66
N GLY A 111 -18.36 22.97 40.60
CA GLY A 111 -18.49 21.78 39.75
C GLY A 111 -17.14 21.22 39.27
N ILE A 112 -17.18 19.98 38.79
CA ILE A 112 -16.02 19.26 38.27
C ILE A 112 -15.42 20.06 37.10
N PHE A 113 -14.14 20.43 37.19
CA PHE A 113 -13.54 21.46 36.34
C PHE A 113 -12.50 20.87 35.36
N PHE A 114 -12.93 20.63 34.12
CA PHE A 114 -12.06 20.09 33.07
C PHE A 114 -11.33 21.19 32.32
N ARG A 115 -10.19 21.65 32.87
CA ARG A 115 -9.48 22.83 32.36
C ARG A 115 -8.97 22.73 30.94
N LEU A 116 -8.59 21.54 30.47
CA LEU A 116 -7.92 21.37 29.17
C LEU A 116 -8.64 20.43 28.20
N LEU A 117 -9.69 19.73 28.63
CA LEU A 117 -10.36 18.74 27.79
C LEU A 117 -11.01 19.41 26.57
N LEU A 118 -10.50 19.10 25.38
CA LEU A 118 -10.96 19.59 24.08
C LEU A 118 -11.93 18.62 23.41
N SER A 119 -11.72 17.31 23.58
CA SER A 119 -12.56 16.26 23.02
C SER A 119 -12.92 15.20 24.06
N LEU A 120 -14.21 14.85 24.12
CA LEU A 120 -14.74 13.78 24.97
C LEU A 120 -15.58 12.85 24.10
N THR A 121 -15.24 11.56 24.12
CA THR A 121 -15.99 10.51 23.44
C THR A 121 -16.38 9.44 24.44
N ILE A 122 -17.66 9.13 24.53
CA ILE A 122 -18.16 8.09 25.41
C ILE A 122 -19.22 7.27 24.68
N HIS A 123 -18.93 5.99 24.46
CA HIS A 123 -19.78 5.01 23.76
C HIS A 123 -20.11 3.85 24.71
N GLY A 124 -21.33 3.34 24.68
CA GLY A 124 -21.75 2.26 25.60
C GLY A 124 -22.85 1.37 25.03
N GLN A 125 -22.47 0.16 24.58
CA GLN A 125 -23.43 -0.84 24.06
C GLN A 125 -24.25 -1.57 25.15
N HIS A 126 -23.77 -1.63 26.40
CA HIS A 126 -24.37 -2.45 27.46
C HIS A 126 -24.75 -1.63 28.72
N GLY A 127 -25.85 -0.88 28.61
CA GLY A 127 -26.49 -0.20 29.75
C GLY A 127 -26.56 1.32 29.66
N GLY A 128 -25.94 1.92 28.63
CA GLY A 128 -25.94 3.35 28.33
C GLY A 128 -25.29 4.22 29.41
N ILE A 129 -24.66 5.32 29.03
CA ILE A 129 -24.33 6.36 30.00
C ILE A 129 -25.64 6.98 30.49
N GLN A 130 -25.81 7.10 31.81
CA GLN A 130 -26.88 7.94 32.34
C GLN A 130 -26.43 9.40 32.21
N TRP A 131 -27.12 10.21 31.40
CA TRP A 131 -26.77 11.63 31.20
C TRP A 131 -26.58 12.40 32.52
N SER A 132 -27.32 12.02 33.57
CA SER A 132 -27.19 12.57 34.92
C SER A 132 -25.76 12.50 35.50
N GLN A 133 -24.91 11.58 35.03
CA GLN A 133 -23.52 11.47 35.45
C GLN A 133 -22.63 12.55 34.84
N LEU A 134 -23.02 13.12 33.69
CA LEU A 134 -22.34 14.25 33.04
C LEU A 134 -23.00 15.58 33.40
N ASN A 135 -24.30 15.58 33.68
CA ASN A 135 -25.07 16.75 34.05
C ASN A 135 -24.44 17.46 35.27
N ALA A 136 -24.25 18.78 35.18
CA ALA A 136 -23.54 19.64 36.14
C ALA A 136 -21.98 19.57 36.16
N SER A 137 -21.34 18.86 35.23
CA SER A 137 -19.89 18.97 35.01
C SER A 137 -19.55 20.23 34.18
N TYR A 138 -18.45 20.90 34.49
CA TYR A 138 -18.00 22.09 33.75
C TYR A 138 -16.83 21.77 32.83
N PHE A 139 -17.06 21.97 31.53
CA PHE A 139 -16.13 21.70 30.44
C PHE A 139 -15.75 23.00 29.69
N PRO A 140 -14.92 23.88 30.30
CA PRO A 140 -14.60 25.22 29.77
C PRO A 140 -13.89 25.24 28.40
N GLN A 141 -13.20 24.16 28.03
CA GLN A 141 -12.45 24.09 26.78
C GLN A 141 -13.02 23.09 25.77
N LEU A 142 -14.07 22.35 26.12
CA LEU A 142 -14.56 21.24 25.29
C LEU A 142 -15.15 21.77 23.99
N ILE A 143 -14.58 21.32 22.88
CA ILE A 143 -14.95 21.68 21.51
C ILE A 143 -15.79 20.56 20.90
N LYS A 144 -15.43 19.30 21.16
CA LYS A 144 -16.08 18.11 20.60
C LYS A 144 -16.62 17.21 21.70
N LEU A 145 -17.91 16.90 21.62
CA LEU A 145 -18.57 15.93 22.49
C LEU A 145 -19.23 14.85 21.62
N ASP A 146 -18.79 13.62 21.81
CA ASP A 146 -19.32 12.45 21.12
C ASP A 146 -19.98 11.49 22.12
N LEU A 147 -21.30 11.38 22.00
CA LEU A 147 -22.16 10.51 22.80
C LEU A 147 -22.88 9.51 21.90
N SER A 148 -22.27 9.15 20.76
CA SER A 148 -22.85 8.14 19.87
C SER A 148 -22.83 6.75 20.46
N TYR A 149 -23.63 5.84 19.90
CA TYR A 149 -23.76 4.45 20.37
C TYR A 149 -24.06 4.37 21.86
N ASN A 150 -25.06 5.14 22.29
CA ASN A 150 -25.62 5.08 23.63
C ASN A 150 -27.12 4.74 23.54
N GLN A 151 -27.80 4.75 24.68
CA GLN A 151 -29.25 4.50 24.79
C GLN A 151 -29.98 5.77 25.23
N LEU A 152 -29.55 6.94 24.73
CA LEU A 152 -30.18 8.21 25.06
C LEU A 152 -31.58 8.26 24.44
N THR A 153 -32.56 8.67 25.26
CA THR A 153 -33.99 8.75 24.88
C THR A 153 -34.56 10.11 25.24
N ASP A 154 -35.73 10.44 24.70
CA ASP A 154 -36.43 11.70 24.94
C ASP A 154 -36.87 11.90 26.41
N ASN A 155 -36.86 10.84 27.22
CA ASN A 155 -37.22 10.89 28.64
C ASN A 155 -36.14 11.57 29.50
N GLN A 156 -34.94 11.75 28.97
CA GLN A 156 -33.83 12.40 29.66
C GLN A 156 -33.64 13.81 29.12
N THR A 157 -33.69 14.82 29.99
CA THR A 157 -33.33 16.20 29.61
C THR A 157 -31.82 16.33 29.46
N LEU A 158 -31.37 16.65 28.24
CA LEU A 158 -29.97 16.84 27.89
C LEU A 158 -29.64 18.34 27.86
N VAL A 159 -28.85 18.80 28.83
CA VAL A 159 -28.60 20.23 29.08
C VAL A 159 -27.23 20.67 28.56
N PHE A 160 -27.21 21.48 27.51
CA PHE A 160 -26.03 22.06 26.88
C PHE A 160 -25.99 23.57 27.09
N ASP A 161 -25.83 24.00 28.34
CA ASP A 161 -25.73 25.42 28.66
C ASP A 161 -24.31 25.96 28.48
N HIS A 162 -24.22 27.22 28.03
CA HIS A 162 -22.95 27.93 27.84
C HIS A 162 -22.14 28.06 29.14
N GLN A 163 -22.80 28.01 30.30
CA GLN A 163 -22.11 27.90 31.58
C GLN A 163 -21.26 26.63 31.69
N PHE A 164 -21.73 25.51 31.13
CA PHE A 164 -21.04 24.22 31.21
C PHE A 164 -20.18 23.92 29.99
N TYR A 165 -20.60 24.39 28.80
CA TYR A 165 -19.98 24.06 27.51
C TYR A 165 -19.76 25.32 26.65
N PRO A 166 -18.95 26.30 27.10
CA PRO A 166 -18.82 27.61 26.44
C PRO A 166 -18.13 27.56 25.06
N LYS A 167 -17.40 26.49 24.74
CA LYS A 167 -16.64 26.34 23.49
C LYS A 167 -17.14 25.20 22.58
N LEU A 168 -18.27 24.59 22.92
CA LEU A 168 -18.76 23.42 22.21
C LEU A 168 -19.18 23.79 20.79
N LYS A 169 -18.62 23.07 19.81
CA LYS A 169 -18.85 23.26 18.39
C LYS A 169 -19.31 21.98 17.69
N HIS A 170 -18.90 20.81 18.15
CA HIS A 170 -19.26 19.54 17.55
C HIS A 170 -19.98 18.66 18.57
N LEU A 171 -21.20 18.23 18.22
CA LEU A 171 -22.00 17.32 19.01
C LEU A 171 -22.41 16.11 18.16
N ASN A 172 -22.01 14.92 18.59
CA ASN A 172 -22.43 13.66 17.96
C ASN A 172 -23.36 12.89 18.91
N LEU A 173 -24.59 12.67 18.46
CA LEU A 173 -25.65 11.92 19.14
C LEU A 173 -26.13 10.74 18.29
N SER A 174 -25.37 10.32 17.28
CA SER A 174 -25.76 9.22 16.40
C SER A 174 -25.92 7.88 17.13
N HIS A 175 -26.69 6.94 16.56
CA HIS A 175 -26.92 5.62 17.16
C HIS A 175 -27.43 5.71 18.61
N ASN A 176 -28.48 6.49 18.81
CA ASN A 176 -29.24 6.58 20.07
C ASN A 176 -30.72 6.27 19.80
N GLU A 177 -31.59 6.49 20.78
CA GLU A 177 -33.03 6.22 20.70
C GLU A 177 -33.87 7.51 20.76
N LEU A 178 -33.32 8.63 20.26
CA LEU A 178 -33.99 9.92 20.24
C LEU A 178 -35.12 9.94 19.19
N LYS A 179 -36.36 10.24 19.59
CA LYS A 179 -37.50 10.41 18.66
C LYS A 179 -37.80 11.88 18.40
N SER A 180 -37.42 12.76 19.31
CA SER A 180 -37.45 14.21 19.10
C SER A 180 -36.19 14.89 19.65
N LEU A 181 -36.07 16.19 19.38
CA LEU A 181 -35.00 17.05 19.92
C LEU A 181 -35.51 17.93 21.08
N ASP A 182 -36.71 17.66 21.62
CA ASP A 182 -37.37 18.50 22.63
C ASP A 182 -36.62 18.57 23.94
N ASN A 183 -36.00 17.45 24.30
CA ASN A 183 -35.20 17.26 25.49
C ASN A 183 -33.79 17.88 25.39
N LEU A 184 -33.34 18.29 24.19
CA LEU A 184 -32.14 19.10 24.02
C LEU A 184 -32.47 20.54 24.40
N ILE A 185 -31.83 21.03 25.45
CA ILE A 185 -31.99 22.40 25.94
C ILE A 185 -30.62 23.03 26.24
N GLY A 186 -30.57 24.36 26.21
CA GLY A 186 -29.40 25.13 26.64
C GLY A 186 -28.81 25.99 25.53
N ASN A 187 -28.11 27.03 25.95
CA ASN A 187 -27.67 28.08 25.03
C ASN A 187 -26.43 27.73 24.20
N SER A 188 -25.64 26.71 24.56
CA SER A 188 -24.48 26.30 23.73
C SER A 188 -24.89 25.66 22.41
N LEU A 189 -26.15 25.25 22.26
CA LEU A 189 -26.65 24.71 21.00
C LEU A 189 -26.53 25.75 19.85
N ASN A 190 -26.58 27.05 20.18
CA ASN A 190 -26.46 28.13 19.20
C ASN A 190 -25.05 28.33 18.64
N THR A 191 -24.02 27.79 19.30
CA THR A 191 -22.62 27.85 18.86
C THR A 191 -22.18 26.58 18.13
N LEU A 192 -23.04 25.57 18.03
CA LEU A 192 -22.72 24.32 17.34
C LEU A 192 -22.51 24.58 15.84
N GLU A 193 -21.38 24.09 15.34
CA GLU A 193 -20.98 24.07 13.95
C GLU A 193 -21.25 22.70 13.31
N THR A 194 -21.24 21.61 14.09
CA THR A 194 -21.55 20.26 13.61
C THR A 194 -22.50 19.55 14.55
N LEU A 195 -23.56 18.98 13.99
CA LEU A 195 -24.54 18.16 14.68
C LEU A 195 -24.78 16.87 13.91
N ILE A 196 -24.48 15.73 14.54
CA ILE A 196 -24.68 14.41 13.95
C ILE A 196 -25.78 13.69 14.74
N LEU A 197 -26.87 13.36 14.06
CA LEU A 197 -28.06 12.73 14.63
C LEU A 197 -28.40 11.40 13.95
N SER A 198 -27.52 10.89 13.09
CA SER A 198 -27.78 9.71 12.27
C SER A 198 -28.12 8.47 13.11
N TYR A 199 -28.92 7.55 12.54
CA TYR A 199 -29.37 6.34 13.22
C TYR A 199 -30.10 6.60 14.55
N ASN A 200 -30.95 7.62 14.58
CA ASN A 200 -31.95 7.83 15.63
C ASN A 200 -33.35 7.70 15.03
N PRO A 201 -34.35 7.21 15.78
CA PRO A 201 -35.75 7.16 15.35
C PRO A 201 -36.45 8.54 15.31
N LEU A 202 -35.73 9.62 14.94
CA LEU A 202 -36.23 10.98 14.92
C LEU A 202 -37.38 11.14 13.92
N GLU A 203 -38.51 11.70 14.36
CA GLU A 203 -39.68 11.94 13.51
C GLU A 203 -39.77 13.38 12.98
N SER A 204 -39.21 14.35 13.72
CA SER A 204 -39.16 15.77 13.36
C SER A 204 -37.96 16.46 14.02
N ILE A 205 -37.48 17.53 13.39
CA ILE A 205 -36.45 18.43 13.94
C ILE A 205 -36.84 19.91 13.85
N ILE A 206 -37.96 20.23 13.18
CA ILE A 206 -38.28 21.59 12.72
C ILE A 206 -38.39 22.57 13.88
N ASP A 207 -39.01 22.13 14.98
CA ASP A 207 -39.29 22.98 16.15
C ASP A 207 -38.04 23.44 16.91
N LYS A 208 -36.88 22.83 16.64
CA LYS A 208 -35.61 23.11 17.33
C LYS A 208 -34.55 23.76 16.46
N LEU A 209 -34.77 23.91 15.16
CA LEU A 209 -33.79 24.49 14.24
C LEU A 209 -33.35 25.89 14.62
N ASN A 210 -34.25 26.68 15.21
CA ASN A 210 -33.94 28.02 15.69
C ASN A 210 -32.82 28.04 16.76
N GLN A 211 -32.55 26.91 17.41
CA GLN A 211 -31.47 26.77 18.40
C GLN A 211 -30.09 26.52 17.77
N PHE A 212 -30.00 26.16 16.49
CA PHE A 212 -28.75 25.75 15.82
C PHE A 212 -28.26 26.78 14.79
N GLN A 213 -28.24 28.07 15.17
CA GLN A 213 -28.00 29.16 14.21
C GLN A 213 -26.60 29.19 13.58
N SER A 214 -25.59 28.58 14.21
CA SER A 214 -24.20 28.55 13.71
C SER A 214 -23.85 27.28 12.93
N LEU A 215 -24.83 26.43 12.63
CA LEU A 215 -24.58 25.10 12.11
C LEU A 215 -24.00 25.13 10.68
N ILE A 216 -22.89 24.42 10.49
CA ILE A 216 -22.17 24.25 9.22
C ILE A 216 -22.43 22.86 8.65
N THR A 217 -22.49 21.84 9.51
CA THR A 217 -22.71 20.44 9.13
C THR A 217 -23.86 19.82 9.91
N LEU A 218 -24.81 19.21 9.19
CA LEU A 218 -25.93 18.47 9.76
C LEU A 218 -26.02 17.09 9.11
N ASP A 219 -26.02 16.04 9.93
CA ASP A 219 -26.27 14.66 9.50
C ASP A 219 -27.54 14.10 10.13
N LEU A 220 -28.51 13.74 9.27
CA LEU A 220 -29.81 13.14 9.61
C LEU A 220 -29.98 11.74 9.00
N SER A 221 -28.87 11.09 8.63
CA SER A 221 -28.90 9.80 7.94
C SER A 221 -29.63 8.74 8.76
N SER A 222 -30.39 7.87 8.10
CA SER A 222 -31.13 6.77 8.75
C SER A 222 -32.04 7.24 9.90
N THR A 223 -32.69 8.39 9.74
CA THR A 223 -33.75 8.86 10.63
C THR A 223 -35.15 8.54 10.07
N LEU A 224 -36.21 8.79 10.84
CA LEU A 224 -37.61 8.57 10.43
C LEU A 224 -38.33 9.87 10.02
N ILE A 225 -37.55 10.94 9.79
CA ILE A 225 -38.07 12.26 9.46
C ILE A 225 -38.84 12.19 8.13
N LYS A 226 -39.96 12.93 8.06
CA LYS A 226 -40.81 13.01 6.87
C LYS A 226 -40.89 14.41 6.27
N GLN A 227 -40.48 15.42 7.02
CA GLN A 227 -40.57 16.83 6.62
C GLN A 227 -39.21 17.49 6.77
N LEU A 228 -38.84 18.28 5.77
CA LEU A 228 -37.66 19.12 5.82
C LEU A 228 -38.03 20.58 6.04
N PHE A 229 -37.02 21.33 6.44
CA PHE A 229 -37.09 22.75 6.72
C PHE A 229 -36.55 23.56 5.54
N SER A 230 -36.79 24.87 5.50
CA SER A 230 -36.11 25.73 4.52
C SER A 230 -34.66 25.96 4.95
N ILE A 231 -33.70 25.84 4.03
CA ILE A 231 -32.27 26.11 4.28
C ILE A 231 -32.02 27.48 4.93
N THR A 232 -32.91 28.46 4.73
CA THR A 232 -32.84 29.80 5.34
C THR A 232 -32.86 29.78 6.87
N LEU A 233 -33.36 28.71 7.50
CA LEU A 233 -33.31 28.54 8.96
C LEU A 233 -31.90 28.20 9.49
N LEU A 234 -31.00 27.73 8.61
CA LEU A 234 -29.61 27.41 8.91
C LEU A 234 -28.68 28.13 7.93
N PRO A 235 -28.49 29.46 8.08
CA PRO A 235 -27.86 30.30 7.05
C PRO A 235 -26.37 30.03 6.80
N TYR A 236 -25.70 29.30 7.70
CA TYR A 236 -24.29 28.92 7.58
C TYR A 236 -24.08 27.47 7.14
N LEU A 237 -25.14 26.72 6.84
CA LEU A 237 -25.03 25.30 6.50
C LEU A 237 -24.27 25.12 5.19
N GLN A 238 -23.19 24.34 5.24
CA GLN A 238 -22.34 23.99 4.11
C GLN A 238 -22.38 22.50 3.78
N THR A 239 -22.81 21.65 4.72
CA THR A 239 -22.91 20.20 4.49
C THR A 239 -24.19 19.66 5.10
N PHE A 240 -25.02 19.07 4.24
CA PHE A 240 -26.24 18.37 4.63
C PHE A 240 -26.14 16.91 4.20
N ILE A 241 -26.24 16.01 5.16
CA ILE A 241 -26.16 14.56 4.95
C ILE A 241 -27.49 13.95 5.39
N CYS A 242 -28.15 13.26 4.46
CA CYS A 242 -29.34 12.49 4.73
C CYS A 242 -29.27 11.20 3.92
N GLN A 243 -28.39 10.29 4.34
CA GLN A 243 -28.30 8.97 3.72
C GLN A 243 -29.41 8.06 4.24
N HIS A 244 -29.93 7.17 3.39
CA HIS A 244 -31.00 6.23 3.72
C HIS A 244 -32.30 6.90 4.24
N CYS A 245 -32.54 8.16 3.87
CA CYS A 245 -33.71 8.94 4.29
C CYS A 245 -34.94 8.68 3.40
N ARG A 246 -35.32 7.41 3.25
CA ARG A 246 -36.37 6.97 2.29
C ARG A 246 -37.78 7.43 2.63
N THR A 247 -38.01 7.87 3.86
CA THR A 247 -39.31 8.35 4.36
C THR A 247 -39.63 9.78 3.91
N ILE A 248 -38.62 10.55 3.49
CA ILE A 248 -38.78 11.93 3.06
C ILE A 248 -39.25 11.95 1.60
N PRO A 249 -40.43 12.52 1.30
CA PRO A 249 -40.88 12.69 -0.08
C PRO A 249 -39.98 13.64 -0.86
N THR A 250 -39.85 13.43 -2.17
CA THR A 250 -38.96 14.19 -3.05
C THR A 250 -39.19 15.71 -2.99
N TRP A 251 -40.44 16.18 -2.86
CA TRP A 251 -40.76 17.61 -2.79
C TRP A 251 -40.28 18.32 -1.51
N GLU A 252 -40.03 17.58 -0.42
CA GLU A 252 -39.47 18.18 0.80
C GLU A 252 -38.01 18.62 0.58
N TYR A 253 -37.26 17.91 -0.25
CA TYR A 253 -35.92 18.34 -0.67
C TYR A 253 -35.98 19.60 -1.54
N GLU A 254 -36.99 19.74 -2.40
CA GLU A 254 -37.24 20.98 -3.18
C GLU A 254 -37.46 22.17 -2.22
N LYS A 255 -38.36 21.98 -1.26
CA LYS A 255 -38.66 22.97 -0.23
C LYS A 255 -37.41 23.37 0.55
N PHE A 256 -36.55 22.41 0.90
CA PHE A 256 -35.29 22.66 1.57
C PHE A 256 -34.38 23.59 0.78
N ILE A 257 -34.17 23.34 -0.50
CA ILE A 257 -33.24 24.13 -1.34
C ILE A 257 -33.87 25.37 -1.99
N SER A 258 -35.19 25.52 -1.95
CA SER A 258 -35.96 26.53 -2.72
C SER A 258 -35.49 27.98 -2.58
N ASN A 259 -35.04 28.39 -1.40
CA ASN A 259 -34.60 29.75 -1.09
C ASN A 259 -33.08 29.89 -0.98
N CYS A 260 -32.33 28.92 -1.47
CA CYS A 260 -30.89 28.91 -1.28
C CYS A 260 -30.19 30.12 -1.93
N SER A 261 -30.71 30.65 -3.05
CA SER A 261 -30.18 31.85 -3.71
C SER A 261 -30.23 33.12 -2.85
N GLN A 262 -31.03 33.14 -1.78
CA GLN A 262 -31.13 34.26 -0.85
C GLN A 262 -30.04 34.23 0.24
N LEU A 263 -29.27 33.16 0.34
CA LEU A 263 -28.13 33.08 1.24
C LEU A 263 -27.02 34.01 0.70
N ASN A 264 -26.98 35.25 1.19
CA ASN A 264 -26.07 36.33 0.78
C ASN A 264 -24.56 36.08 1.04
N ASN A 265 -24.17 34.86 1.39
CA ASN A 265 -22.78 34.53 1.66
C ASN A 265 -22.14 33.90 0.41
N ASN A 266 -21.39 34.70 -0.32
CA ASN A 266 -20.64 34.33 -1.53
C ASN A 266 -19.68 33.12 -1.36
N ASN A 267 -19.54 32.56 -0.14
CA ASN A 267 -18.63 31.48 0.20
C ASN A 267 -19.30 30.18 0.70
N ASN A 268 -20.62 30.12 0.88
CA ASN A 268 -21.31 28.91 1.36
C ASN A 268 -21.86 28.12 0.18
N LYS A 269 -21.00 27.37 -0.53
CA LYS A 269 -21.46 26.38 -1.50
C LYS A 269 -21.82 25.08 -0.76
N LEU A 270 -23.06 24.60 -0.91
CA LEU A 270 -23.62 23.49 -0.16
C LEU A 270 -23.19 22.13 -0.72
N THR A 271 -22.70 21.25 0.14
CA THR A 271 -22.53 19.82 -0.13
C THR A 271 -23.77 19.09 0.34
N ILE A 272 -24.41 18.34 -0.56
CA ILE A 272 -25.61 17.56 -0.29
C ILE A 272 -25.32 16.09 -0.58
N ASP A 273 -25.49 15.25 0.45
CA ASP A 273 -25.45 13.79 0.31
C ASP A 273 -26.79 13.18 0.65
N LEU A 274 -27.43 12.60 -0.37
CA LEU A 274 -28.74 11.96 -0.27
C LEU A 274 -28.68 10.49 -0.63
N THR A 275 -27.52 9.84 -0.48
CA THR A 275 -27.33 8.42 -0.84
C THR A 275 -28.47 7.55 -0.28
N ARG A 276 -29.15 6.75 -1.11
CA ARG A 276 -30.30 5.90 -0.70
C ARG A 276 -31.53 6.62 -0.18
N SER A 277 -31.83 7.84 -0.65
CA SER A 277 -32.94 8.66 -0.14
C SER A 277 -34.13 8.82 -1.08
N ASN A 278 -34.26 7.90 -2.05
CA ASN A 278 -35.42 7.76 -2.94
C ASN A 278 -35.71 9.01 -3.78
N ILE A 279 -34.65 9.64 -4.31
CA ILE A 279 -34.77 10.70 -5.30
C ILE A 279 -35.00 10.08 -6.68
N ASN A 280 -36.08 10.51 -7.36
CA ASN A 280 -36.47 9.91 -8.64
C ASN A 280 -35.99 10.68 -9.88
N SER A 281 -35.61 11.95 -9.73
CA SER A 281 -35.12 12.78 -10.85
C SER A 281 -34.19 13.88 -10.35
N ILE A 282 -33.08 14.09 -11.06
CA ILE A 282 -32.09 15.14 -10.75
C ILE A 282 -32.60 16.55 -11.07
N LYS A 283 -33.63 16.66 -11.92
CA LYS A 283 -34.30 17.93 -12.30
C LYS A 283 -34.72 18.78 -11.12
N LEU A 284 -35.05 18.13 -10.01
CA LEU A 284 -35.34 18.72 -8.71
C LEU A 284 -34.34 19.82 -8.31
N PHE A 285 -33.05 19.59 -8.58
CA PHE A 285 -31.98 20.49 -8.15
C PHE A 285 -31.73 21.62 -9.14
N ASN A 286 -32.17 21.51 -10.40
CA ASN A 286 -31.81 22.42 -11.48
C ASN A 286 -32.08 23.91 -11.18
N PRO A 287 -33.25 24.32 -10.65
CA PRO A 287 -33.50 25.74 -10.38
C PRO A 287 -32.59 26.32 -9.29
N TYR A 288 -32.00 25.45 -8.46
CA TYR A 288 -31.29 25.79 -7.23
C TYR A 288 -29.81 25.38 -7.27
N ILE A 289 -29.37 24.73 -8.36
CA ILE A 289 -28.05 24.09 -8.48
C ILE A 289 -26.87 25.07 -8.34
N LYS A 290 -27.11 26.37 -8.55
CA LYS A 290 -26.11 27.43 -8.33
C LYS A 290 -25.60 27.47 -6.89
N CYS A 291 -26.38 27.00 -5.93
CA CYS A 291 -25.96 26.91 -4.54
C CYS A 291 -25.13 25.68 -4.21
N ILE A 292 -25.17 24.66 -5.06
CA ILE A 292 -24.68 23.33 -4.72
C ILE A 292 -23.25 23.22 -5.23
N LYS A 293 -22.36 22.89 -4.30
CA LYS A 293 -20.95 22.58 -4.53
C LYS A 293 -20.79 21.13 -4.99
N ASN A 294 -21.39 20.23 -4.23
CA ASN A 294 -21.19 18.80 -4.34
C ASN A 294 -22.54 18.13 -4.19
N LEU A 295 -22.90 17.29 -5.15
CA LEU A 295 -24.18 16.59 -5.18
C LEU A 295 -23.94 15.08 -5.24
N ILE A 296 -24.34 14.37 -4.18
CA ILE A 296 -24.19 12.92 -4.07
C ILE A 296 -25.58 12.28 -4.05
N LEU A 297 -25.88 11.56 -5.12
CA LEU A 297 -27.15 10.88 -5.42
C LEU A 297 -26.87 9.39 -5.72
N ASN A 298 -26.09 8.74 -4.87
CA ASN A 298 -25.76 7.33 -5.04
C ASN A 298 -26.92 6.44 -4.61
N ASP A 299 -27.09 5.29 -5.24
CA ASP A 299 -28.11 4.27 -4.91
C ASP A 299 -29.54 4.86 -4.82
N GLN A 300 -29.98 5.61 -5.84
CA GLN A 300 -31.36 6.09 -5.94
C GLN A 300 -32.18 5.26 -6.93
N ASN A 301 -33.46 5.63 -7.05
CA ASN A 301 -34.34 5.21 -8.13
C ASN A 301 -34.44 6.34 -9.18
N LEU A 302 -33.31 6.87 -9.66
CA LEU A 302 -33.34 7.86 -10.74
C LEU A 302 -33.90 7.22 -12.01
N VAL A 303 -35.11 7.61 -12.41
CA VAL A 303 -35.86 7.02 -13.55
C VAL A 303 -35.56 7.75 -14.87
N ASP A 304 -34.97 8.94 -14.80
CA ASP A 304 -34.68 9.79 -15.96
C ASP A 304 -33.20 9.74 -16.32
N SER A 305 -32.90 9.61 -17.62
CA SER A 305 -31.60 9.93 -18.20
C SER A 305 -31.21 11.39 -17.90
N ILE A 306 -29.92 11.68 -17.78
CA ILE A 306 -29.43 13.04 -17.46
C ILE A 306 -29.18 13.80 -18.76
N THR A 307 -29.80 14.98 -18.91
CA THR A 307 -29.65 15.85 -20.07
C THR A 307 -29.01 17.19 -19.72
N THR A 308 -28.55 17.94 -20.72
CA THR A 308 -27.93 19.26 -20.51
C THR A 308 -28.87 20.27 -19.85
N ASN A 309 -30.18 20.04 -19.94
CA ASN A 309 -31.17 20.91 -19.34
C ASN A 309 -31.31 20.65 -17.84
N ASP A 310 -30.98 19.46 -17.34
CA ASP A 310 -31.22 19.07 -15.94
C ASP A 310 -30.21 19.71 -14.97
N LEU A 311 -29.06 20.17 -15.49
CA LEU A 311 -28.02 20.86 -14.74
C LEU A 311 -27.53 22.10 -15.51
N LEU A 312 -28.44 22.83 -16.16
CA LEU A 312 -28.10 23.95 -17.04
C LEU A 312 -27.36 25.09 -16.32
N PHE A 313 -27.60 25.26 -15.02
CA PHE A 313 -27.03 26.37 -14.24
C PHE A 313 -25.99 25.93 -13.21
N SER A 314 -25.38 24.76 -13.38
CA SER A 314 -24.44 24.14 -12.41
C SER A 314 -23.04 24.77 -12.39
N THR A 315 -22.93 26.10 -12.55
CA THR A 315 -21.65 26.81 -12.70
C THR A 315 -20.74 26.74 -11.46
N ASN A 316 -21.32 26.46 -10.29
CA ASN A 316 -20.59 26.37 -9.02
C ASN A 316 -20.30 24.93 -8.59
N LEU A 317 -20.82 23.94 -9.32
CA LEU A 317 -20.71 22.53 -9.01
C LEU A 317 -19.27 22.08 -9.22
N GLU A 318 -18.67 21.53 -8.18
CA GLU A 318 -17.30 21.01 -8.14
C GLU A 318 -17.27 19.48 -8.22
N SER A 319 -18.33 18.81 -7.73
CA SER A 319 -18.50 17.37 -7.91
C SER A 319 -19.94 16.92 -8.07
N ILE A 320 -20.13 15.85 -8.84
CA ILE A 320 -21.39 15.12 -8.97
C ILE A 320 -21.15 13.62 -8.90
N GLN A 321 -21.92 12.94 -8.07
CA GLN A 321 -21.94 11.49 -7.96
C GLN A 321 -23.38 10.99 -8.11
N ALA A 322 -23.58 10.05 -9.01
CA ALA A 322 -24.84 9.33 -9.16
C ALA A 322 -24.55 7.86 -9.48
N LYS A 323 -23.85 7.18 -8.56
CA LYS A 323 -23.48 5.77 -8.65
C LYS A 323 -24.67 4.84 -8.39
N SER A 324 -24.67 3.65 -9.00
CA SER A 324 -25.63 2.57 -8.72
C SER A 324 -27.11 2.98 -8.85
N ASN A 325 -27.42 3.79 -9.87
CA ASN A 325 -28.78 4.14 -10.26
C ASN A 325 -29.22 3.24 -11.41
N TYR A 326 -30.33 2.53 -11.22
CA TYR A 326 -30.70 1.42 -12.10
C TYR A 326 -31.20 1.87 -13.47
N ASP A 327 -31.93 2.98 -13.60
CA ASP A 327 -32.60 3.32 -14.86
C ASP A 327 -31.86 4.39 -15.70
N ILE A 328 -30.64 4.79 -15.33
CA ILE A 328 -29.86 5.74 -16.11
C ILE A 328 -29.20 5.02 -17.29
N ASP A 329 -29.65 5.31 -18.50
CA ASP A 329 -29.10 4.76 -19.75
C ASP A 329 -28.27 5.76 -20.56
N TYR A 330 -28.50 7.07 -20.38
CA TYR A 330 -27.87 8.14 -21.14
C TYR A 330 -27.52 9.35 -20.26
N ILE A 331 -26.33 9.93 -20.49
CA ILE A 331 -25.88 11.16 -19.82
C ILE A 331 -25.35 12.15 -20.85
N TYR A 332 -25.89 13.36 -20.84
CA TYR A 332 -25.35 14.52 -21.56
C TYR A 332 -25.19 15.69 -20.59
N LEU A 333 -23.95 15.92 -20.14
CA LEU A 333 -23.66 16.81 -19.02
C LEU A 333 -22.92 18.07 -19.47
N ASN A 334 -23.37 19.24 -19.01
CA ASN A 334 -22.60 20.48 -19.12
C ASN A 334 -21.46 20.48 -18.09
N VAL A 335 -20.22 20.63 -18.56
CA VAL A 335 -19.02 20.66 -17.75
C VAL A 335 -18.47 22.09 -17.71
N TYR A 336 -18.61 22.73 -16.56
CA TYR A 336 -18.06 24.05 -16.26
C TYR A 336 -16.65 23.96 -15.67
N ASP A 337 -15.96 25.10 -15.58
CA ASP A 337 -14.57 25.21 -15.12
C ASP A 337 -14.31 24.73 -13.68
N HIS A 338 -15.30 24.81 -12.80
CA HIS A 338 -15.16 24.35 -11.41
C HIS A 338 -15.39 22.85 -11.22
N LEU A 339 -16.05 22.19 -12.19
CA LEU A 339 -16.37 20.77 -12.07
C LEU A 339 -15.08 19.96 -12.21
N SER A 340 -14.73 19.22 -11.16
CA SER A 340 -13.46 18.49 -11.06
C SER A 340 -13.64 16.99 -10.88
N TYR A 341 -14.77 16.55 -10.33
CA TYR A 341 -15.04 15.14 -10.06
C TYR A 341 -16.44 14.72 -10.53
N ILE A 342 -16.48 13.71 -11.40
CA ILE A 342 -17.69 13.08 -11.92
C ILE A 342 -17.63 11.59 -11.63
N ASP A 343 -18.68 11.05 -10.99
CA ASP A 343 -18.82 9.62 -10.74
C ASP A 343 -20.21 9.11 -11.14
N PHE A 344 -20.24 8.32 -12.20
CA PHE A 344 -21.43 7.60 -12.67
C PHE A 344 -21.16 6.10 -12.76
N SER A 345 -20.29 5.57 -11.89
CA SER A 345 -20.01 4.13 -11.81
C SER A 345 -21.24 3.30 -11.42
N ASP A 346 -21.18 2.01 -11.73
CA ASP A 346 -22.19 1.01 -11.35
C ASP A 346 -23.62 1.28 -11.88
N ASN A 347 -23.75 2.16 -12.87
CA ASN A 347 -24.99 2.34 -13.62
C ASN A 347 -25.03 1.32 -14.76
N ILE A 348 -25.53 0.11 -14.46
CA ILE A 348 -25.40 -1.06 -15.34
C ILE A 348 -26.11 -0.94 -16.71
N TYR A 349 -26.99 0.05 -16.89
CA TYR A 349 -27.65 0.35 -18.18
C TYR A 349 -27.10 1.58 -18.89
N LEU A 350 -26.23 2.35 -18.23
CA LEU A 350 -25.61 3.54 -18.80
C LEU A 350 -24.77 3.13 -19.99
N ASN A 351 -25.23 3.46 -21.19
CA ASN A 351 -24.59 3.07 -22.44
C ASN A 351 -23.87 4.25 -23.12
N GLN A 352 -24.33 5.48 -22.92
CA GLN A 352 -23.77 6.64 -23.59
C GLN A 352 -23.52 7.80 -22.62
N VAL A 353 -22.33 8.40 -22.72
CA VAL A 353 -21.93 9.58 -21.96
C VAL A 353 -21.34 10.64 -22.89
N ILE A 354 -21.92 11.82 -22.87
CA ILE A 354 -21.46 13.00 -23.62
C ILE A 354 -21.13 14.13 -22.64
N LEU A 355 -19.90 14.63 -22.69
CA LEU A 355 -19.47 15.78 -21.89
C LEU A 355 -19.42 17.04 -22.75
N ARG A 356 -20.34 17.99 -22.50
CA ARG A 356 -20.35 19.30 -23.17
C ARG A 356 -19.48 20.29 -22.41
N LEU A 357 -18.34 20.65 -22.97
CA LEU A 357 -17.47 21.62 -22.34
C LEU A 357 -18.05 23.03 -22.46
N MET A 358 -18.09 23.75 -21.35
CA MET A 358 -18.64 25.12 -21.28
C MET A 358 -17.56 26.18 -21.03
N SER A 359 -16.31 25.78 -20.78
CA SER A 359 -15.19 26.68 -20.50
C SER A 359 -13.89 26.22 -21.13
N ASN A 360 -13.03 27.18 -21.48
CA ASN A 360 -11.67 26.92 -21.98
C ASN A 360 -10.68 26.54 -20.86
N TYR A 361 -11.09 26.66 -19.60
CA TYR A 361 -10.27 26.38 -18.42
C TYR A 361 -10.73 25.11 -17.69
N THR A 362 -11.51 24.26 -18.37
CA THR A 362 -12.03 23.03 -17.79
C THR A 362 -10.88 22.05 -17.53
N HIS A 363 -10.73 21.64 -16.28
CA HIS A 363 -9.79 20.60 -15.85
C HIS A 363 -10.55 19.62 -14.96
N LEU A 364 -10.66 18.37 -15.40
CA LEU A 364 -11.24 17.31 -14.59
C LEU A 364 -10.13 16.57 -13.86
N GLN A 365 -10.28 16.40 -12.56
CA GLN A 365 -9.38 15.55 -11.78
C GLN A 365 -9.78 14.08 -11.90
N ARG A 366 -11.09 13.79 -11.88
CA ARG A 366 -11.58 12.42 -11.87
C ARG A 366 -12.87 12.25 -12.68
N LEU A 367 -12.88 11.23 -13.54
CA LEU A 367 -14.05 10.76 -14.27
C LEU A 367 -14.17 9.25 -14.08
N ILE A 368 -15.19 8.81 -13.34
CA ILE A 368 -15.42 7.39 -13.02
C ILE A 368 -16.71 6.94 -13.68
N LEU A 369 -16.60 6.00 -14.61
CA LEU A 369 -17.66 5.42 -15.43
C LEU A 369 -17.59 3.88 -15.44
N SER A 370 -16.89 3.27 -14.47
CA SER A 370 -16.69 1.83 -14.42
C SER A 370 -17.95 1.05 -14.03
N HIS A 371 -17.99 -0.24 -14.39
CA HIS A 371 -19.13 -1.13 -14.14
C HIS A 371 -20.45 -0.63 -14.79
N THR A 372 -20.38 -0.19 -16.04
CA THR A 372 -21.54 0.32 -16.79
C THR A 372 -21.80 -0.50 -18.06
N ALA A 373 -22.84 -0.14 -18.83
CA ALA A 373 -23.03 -0.65 -20.18
C ALA A 373 -22.37 0.24 -21.25
N LEU A 374 -21.43 1.11 -20.86
CA LEU A 374 -20.90 2.19 -21.70
C LEU A 374 -20.30 1.61 -22.98
N ASN A 375 -20.87 2.00 -24.12
CA ASN A 375 -20.39 1.69 -25.45
C ASN A 375 -19.95 2.95 -26.22
N GLU A 376 -20.46 4.12 -25.85
CA GLU A 376 -20.16 5.40 -26.50
C GLU A 376 -19.79 6.47 -25.47
N PHE A 377 -18.57 7.02 -25.61
CA PHE A 377 -18.11 8.18 -24.85
C PHE A 377 -17.65 9.27 -25.82
N SER A 378 -18.12 10.50 -25.63
CA SER A 378 -17.72 11.63 -26.47
C SER A 378 -17.63 12.95 -25.69
N ILE A 379 -16.88 13.89 -26.27
CA ILE A 379 -16.67 15.22 -25.72
C ILE A 379 -17.15 16.23 -26.76
N ASP A 380 -18.13 17.05 -26.38
CA ASP A 380 -18.62 18.16 -27.20
C ASP A 380 -17.85 19.44 -26.87
N PHE A 381 -17.01 19.86 -27.83
CA PHE A 381 -16.20 21.08 -27.75
C PHE A 381 -16.91 22.33 -28.29
N HIS A 382 -18.15 22.26 -28.77
CA HIS A 382 -18.84 23.33 -29.53
C HIS A 382 -18.82 24.71 -28.85
N ASN A 383 -18.85 24.74 -27.52
CA ASN A 383 -18.86 25.98 -26.73
C ASN A 383 -17.46 26.41 -26.25
N THR A 384 -16.38 25.80 -26.74
CA THR A 384 -15.00 26.08 -26.32
C THR A 384 -14.05 26.20 -27.50
N LYS A 385 -12.85 26.73 -27.25
CA LYS A 385 -11.72 26.73 -28.19
C LYS A 385 -10.81 25.52 -28.01
N LEU A 386 -11.08 24.69 -27.00
CA LEU A 386 -10.31 23.48 -26.72
C LEU A 386 -10.49 22.48 -27.87
N ARG A 387 -9.45 21.69 -28.12
CA ARG A 387 -9.48 20.57 -29.08
C ARG A 387 -9.27 19.23 -28.40
N PHE A 388 -8.83 19.25 -27.16
CA PHE A 388 -8.65 18.12 -26.28
C PHE A 388 -9.02 18.54 -24.86
N LEU A 389 -9.30 17.57 -24.00
CA LEU A 389 -9.56 17.75 -22.59
C LEU A 389 -8.52 16.95 -21.80
N HIS A 390 -7.92 17.59 -20.78
CA HIS A 390 -7.08 16.87 -19.83
C HIS A 390 -7.92 16.35 -18.66
N ILE A 391 -7.75 15.08 -18.31
CA ILE A 391 -8.36 14.46 -17.12
C ILE A 391 -7.32 13.66 -16.34
N ASP A 392 -7.08 13.97 -15.06
CA ASP A 392 -6.00 13.30 -14.31
C ASP A 392 -6.25 11.78 -14.22
N VAL A 393 -7.45 11.36 -13.81
CA VAL A 393 -7.82 9.93 -13.68
C VAL A 393 -9.16 9.65 -14.35
N ILE A 394 -9.14 8.68 -15.26
CA ILE A 394 -10.32 8.14 -15.93
C ILE A 394 -10.42 6.64 -15.66
N ASP A 395 -11.55 6.20 -15.12
CA ASP A 395 -11.86 4.77 -14.96
C ASP A 395 -13.13 4.44 -15.74
N MET A 396 -12.97 3.67 -16.81
CA MET A 396 -14.03 3.13 -17.66
C MET A 396 -13.97 1.58 -17.67
N SER A 397 -13.35 0.97 -16.66
CA SER A 397 -13.19 -0.47 -16.56
C SER A 397 -14.54 -1.20 -16.38
N TYR A 398 -14.58 -2.51 -16.71
CA TYR A 398 -15.79 -3.33 -16.57
C TYR A 398 -17.01 -2.77 -17.30
N SER A 399 -16.79 -2.14 -18.46
CA SER A 399 -17.85 -1.55 -19.28
C SER A 399 -18.11 -2.38 -20.55
N ARG A 400 -18.62 -1.76 -21.63
CA ARG A 400 -18.89 -2.43 -22.91
C ARG A 400 -18.27 -1.71 -24.10
N LEU A 401 -17.17 -0.98 -23.88
CA LEU A 401 -16.49 -0.24 -24.93
C LEU A 401 -15.96 -1.22 -25.99
N GLU A 402 -16.21 -0.90 -27.25
CA GLU A 402 -15.71 -1.66 -28.41
C GLU A 402 -14.62 -0.90 -29.17
N THR A 403 -14.61 0.44 -29.10
CA THR A 403 -13.60 1.32 -29.72
C THR A 403 -13.04 2.34 -28.71
N LEU A 404 -11.94 2.98 -29.08
CA LEU A 404 -11.27 4.03 -28.29
C LEU A 404 -11.06 5.31 -29.11
N ASP A 405 -11.97 5.61 -30.03
CA ASP A 405 -11.85 6.78 -30.93
C ASP A 405 -11.78 8.12 -30.18
N PHE A 406 -12.26 8.16 -28.93
CA PHE A 406 -12.18 9.33 -28.07
C PHE A 406 -10.76 9.67 -27.60
N LEU A 407 -9.80 8.73 -27.69
CA LEU A 407 -8.42 8.96 -27.24
C LEU A 407 -7.76 10.16 -27.91
N LYS A 408 -8.10 10.45 -29.17
CA LYS A 408 -7.58 11.61 -29.91
C LYS A 408 -7.97 12.97 -29.31
N TYR A 409 -8.97 12.98 -28.42
CA TYR A 409 -9.49 14.19 -27.78
C TYR A 409 -9.14 14.27 -26.28
N LEU A 410 -8.35 13.33 -25.76
CA LEU A 410 -8.05 13.23 -24.34
C LEU A 410 -6.55 13.18 -24.08
N THR A 411 -6.10 13.92 -23.08
CA THR A 411 -4.86 13.66 -22.36
C THR A 411 -5.21 13.27 -20.93
N PHE A 412 -4.39 12.43 -20.29
CA PHE A 412 -4.70 11.88 -18.98
C PHE A 412 -3.47 11.45 -18.22
N ASN A 413 -3.52 11.37 -16.89
CA ASN A 413 -2.44 10.72 -16.14
C ASN A 413 -2.67 9.22 -16.04
N THR A 414 -3.92 8.81 -15.84
CA THR A 414 -4.32 7.41 -15.81
C THR A 414 -5.64 7.21 -16.54
N LEU A 415 -5.66 6.26 -17.46
CA LEU A 415 -6.86 5.78 -18.13
C LEU A 415 -6.96 4.27 -17.99
N ASP A 416 -7.99 3.81 -17.31
CA ASP A 416 -8.33 2.39 -17.20
C ASP A 416 -9.54 2.06 -18.09
N VAL A 417 -9.30 1.23 -19.11
CA VAL A 417 -10.32 0.67 -20.00
C VAL A 417 -10.25 -0.87 -19.99
N SER A 418 -9.74 -1.46 -18.90
CA SER A 418 -9.67 -2.91 -18.73
C SER A 418 -11.06 -3.55 -18.59
N TYR A 419 -11.16 -4.86 -18.85
CA TYR A 419 -12.42 -5.59 -18.76
C TYR A 419 -13.55 -5.00 -19.63
N ASN A 420 -13.21 -4.58 -20.86
CA ASN A 420 -14.16 -4.11 -21.87
C ASN A 420 -14.29 -5.14 -23.01
N ARG A 421 -14.82 -4.71 -24.17
CA ARG A 421 -15.03 -5.54 -25.37
C ARG A 421 -14.21 -5.07 -26.55
N LEU A 422 -13.05 -4.44 -26.29
CA LEU A 422 -12.16 -3.94 -27.33
C LEU A 422 -11.66 -5.12 -28.18
N LYS A 423 -11.76 -5.01 -29.51
CA LYS A 423 -11.36 -6.07 -30.46
C LYS A 423 -10.28 -5.63 -31.44
N ILE A 424 -10.54 -4.53 -32.15
CA ILE A 424 -9.63 -3.97 -33.14
C ILE A 424 -9.47 -2.50 -32.80
N ILE A 425 -8.24 -2.09 -32.53
CA ILE A 425 -7.89 -0.69 -32.29
C ILE A 425 -6.99 -0.25 -33.43
N ASP A 426 -7.41 0.77 -34.17
CA ASP A 426 -6.67 1.33 -35.29
C ASP A 426 -6.76 2.86 -35.25
N ILE A 427 -5.77 3.47 -34.59
CA ILE A 427 -5.67 4.91 -34.41
C ILE A 427 -4.37 5.37 -35.06
N ASP A 428 -4.49 5.83 -36.31
CA ASP A 428 -3.36 6.14 -37.19
C ASP A 428 -2.41 7.20 -36.62
N GLN A 429 -2.93 8.22 -35.95
CA GLN A 429 -2.16 9.33 -35.41
C GLN A 429 -2.87 10.03 -34.24
N ILE A 430 -2.12 10.28 -33.16
CA ILE A 430 -2.55 11.10 -32.03
C ILE A 430 -1.59 12.28 -31.88
N HIS A 431 -2.11 13.49 -32.14
CA HIS A 431 -1.35 14.74 -32.05
C HIS A 431 -1.86 15.61 -30.89
N TYR A 432 -0.96 15.94 -29.96
CA TYR A 432 -1.20 16.96 -28.94
C TYR A 432 -0.38 18.22 -29.26
N HIS A 433 -1.02 19.38 -29.20
CA HIS A 433 -0.31 20.66 -29.35
C HIS A 433 0.32 21.04 -28.00
N HIS A 434 1.63 21.30 -27.99
CA HIS A 434 2.32 21.84 -26.81
C HIS A 434 1.65 23.14 -26.32
N GLY A 435 1.49 23.29 -25.00
CA GLY A 435 1.38 24.62 -24.38
C GLY A 435 0.21 24.94 -23.44
N MET A 436 -0.48 23.97 -22.81
CA MET A 436 -1.40 24.33 -21.70
C MET A 436 -1.31 23.47 -20.44
N TYR A 437 -0.68 22.30 -20.48
CA TYR A 437 -0.40 21.47 -19.31
C TYR A 437 0.98 20.85 -19.52
N ASP A 438 1.74 20.61 -18.45
CA ASP A 438 3.01 19.91 -18.53
C ASP A 438 2.69 18.44 -18.85
N LEU A 439 2.77 18.08 -20.13
CA LEU A 439 2.30 16.81 -20.67
C LEU A 439 3.20 15.61 -20.28
N SER A 440 4.19 15.86 -19.42
CA SER A 440 4.93 14.85 -18.65
C SER A 440 4.05 13.99 -17.72
N SER A 441 2.73 14.20 -17.74
CA SER A 441 1.78 13.62 -16.80
C SER A 441 1.18 12.28 -17.27
N MET A 442 1.26 11.94 -18.57
CA MET A 442 0.69 10.68 -19.11
C MET A 442 1.40 9.44 -18.59
N ASN A 443 0.82 8.80 -17.58
CA ASN A 443 1.47 7.73 -16.84
C ASN A 443 0.99 6.34 -17.25
N LEU A 444 -0.31 6.07 -17.20
CA LEU A 444 -0.85 4.71 -17.36
C LEU A 444 -2.02 4.67 -18.35
N LEU A 445 -1.91 3.79 -19.34
CA LEU A 445 -3.01 3.32 -20.17
C LEU A 445 -3.20 1.80 -19.95
N ASN A 446 -4.25 1.44 -19.23
CA ASN A 446 -4.59 0.04 -18.95
C ASN A 446 -5.68 -0.44 -19.92
N MET A 447 -5.31 -1.30 -20.86
CA MET A 447 -6.20 -1.96 -21.82
C MET A 447 -6.24 -3.48 -21.59
N SER A 448 -5.86 -3.94 -20.40
CA SER A 448 -5.81 -5.36 -20.09
C SER A 448 -7.19 -6.03 -20.06
N SER A 449 -7.22 -7.36 -20.15
CA SER A 449 -8.44 -8.16 -19.96
C SER A 449 -9.57 -7.78 -20.93
N ASN A 450 -9.22 -7.60 -22.20
CA ASN A 450 -10.15 -7.28 -23.29
C ASN A 450 -10.20 -8.45 -24.30
N GLU A 451 -10.79 -8.24 -25.47
CA GLU A 451 -10.85 -9.23 -26.56
C GLU A 451 -9.95 -8.86 -27.75
N MET A 452 -8.91 -8.05 -27.54
CA MET A 452 -8.17 -7.44 -28.65
C MET A 452 -7.40 -8.47 -29.47
N GLU A 453 -7.55 -8.42 -30.79
CA GLU A 453 -6.82 -9.24 -31.77
C GLU A 453 -5.75 -8.42 -32.50
N PHE A 454 -6.01 -7.12 -32.71
CA PHE A 454 -5.12 -6.19 -33.38
C PHE A 454 -5.10 -4.84 -32.65
N ILE A 455 -3.91 -4.24 -32.53
CA ILE A 455 -3.74 -2.87 -32.05
C ILE A 455 -2.73 -2.11 -32.91
N GLN A 456 -3.15 -0.92 -33.37
CA GLN A 456 -2.32 0.10 -33.97
C GLN A 456 -2.57 1.43 -33.28
N ILE A 457 -1.55 2.00 -32.65
CA ILE A 457 -1.60 3.37 -32.11
C ILE A 457 -0.26 4.06 -32.35
N ASN A 458 -0.33 5.26 -32.92
CA ASN A 458 0.81 6.12 -33.16
C ASN A 458 0.71 7.43 -32.39
N TRP A 459 1.62 7.64 -31.44
CA TRP A 459 1.76 8.89 -30.69
C TRP A 459 2.97 9.67 -31.19
N ASP A 460 2.76 10.89 -31.69
CA ASP A 460 3.82 11.71 -32.30
C ASP A 460 4.80 12.30 -31.27
N ASN A 461 4.29 13.02 -30.27
CA ASN A 461 5.14 13.80 -29.34
C ASN A 461 5.14 13.21 -27.93
N GLU A 462 3.98 12.75 -27.46
CA GLU A 462 3.77 12.33 -26.07
C GLU A 462 2.88 11.09 -26.04
N SER A 463 3.29 10.12 -25.23
CA SER A 463 2.67 8.81 -25.10
C SER A 463 2.62 8.39 -23.62
N PRO A 464 1.70 7.49 -23.24
CA PRO A 464 1.66 6.96 -21.87
C PRO A 464 2.99 6.31 -21.47
N HIS A 465 3.49 6.59 -20.26
CA HIS A 465 4.70 5.95 -19.74
C HIS A 465 4.57 4.42 -19.60
N THR A 466 3.38 3.94 -19.28
CA THR A 466 3.03 2.54 -19.09
C THR A 466 1.83 2.17 -19.92
N ILE A 467 1.96 1.10 -20.71
CA ILE A 467 0.87 0.49 -21.46
C ILE A 467 0.70 -0.96 -21.00
N ASP A 468 -0.50 -1.30 -20.53
CA ASP A 468 -0.86 -2.67 -20.19
C ASP A 468 -1.84 -3.25 -21.23
N LEU A 469 -1.36 -4.26 -21.96
CA LEU A 469 -2.09 -5.03 -22.96
C LEU A 469 -2.31 -6.49 -22.54
N SER A 470 -2.11 -6.79 -21.26
CA SER A 470 -2.17 -8.16 -20.73
C SER A 470 -3.57 -8.77 -20.87
N ASN A 471 -3.65 -10.11 -20.90
CA ASN A 471 -4.89 -10.87 -20.95
C ASN A 471 -5.80 -10.51 -22.15
N ASN A 472 -5.21 -10.38 -23.34
CA ASN A 472 -5.94 -10.16 -24.58
C ASN A 472 -5.80 -11.38 -25.53
N LYS A 473 -6.29 -11.24 -26.76
CA LYS A 473 -6.20 -12.26 -27.83
C LYS A 473 -5.27 -11.80 -28.96
N LEU A 474 -4.27 -10.96 -28.65
CA LEU A 474 -3.50 -10.22 -29.66
C LEU A 474 -2.82 -11.19 -30.64
N GLU A 475 -3.01 -10.95 -31.92
CA GLU A 475 -2.31 -11.63 -33.01
C GLU A 475 -1.24 -10.74 -33.62
N SER A 476 -1.44 -9.41 -33.56
CA SER A 476 -0.47 -8.42 -34.00
C SER A 476 -0.57 -7.09 -33.26
N ILE A 477 0.57 -6.41 -33.18
CA ILE A 477 0.78 -5.14 -32.47
C ILE A 477 1.61 -4.19 -33.35
N ASN A 478 1.14 -2.96 -33.46
CA ASN A 478 1.82 -1.83 -34.09
C ASN A 478 1.80 -0.62 -33.14
N LEU A 479 2.89 -0.36 -32.41
CA LEU A 479 2.96 0.76 -31.46
C LEU A 479 4.13 1.68 -31.78
N HIS A 480 3.86 2.98 -31.79
CA HIS A 480 4.88 4.02 -31.88
C HIS A 480 4.66 5.08 -30.79
N GLY A 481 5.72 5.47 -30.09
CA GLY A 481 5.67 6.52 -29.08
C GLY A 481 7.01 6.73 -28.36
N GLU A 482 7.39 7.99 -28.19
CA GLU A 482 8.71 8.40 -27.69
C GLU A 482 8.91 8.18 -26.17
N THR A 483 7.83 8.20 -25.38
CA THR A 483 7.87 8.25 -23.91
C THR A 483 7.38 6.98 -23.22
N ILE A 484 7.10 5.89 -23.94
CA ILE A 484 6.71 4.61 -23.32
C ILE A 484 7.94 3.94 -22.67
N TYR A 485 7.90 3.78 -21.35
CA TYR A 485 8.94 3.11 -20.56
C TYR A 485 8.60 1.66 -20.21
N THR A 486 7.31 1.34 -20.09
CA THR A 486 6.82 0.02 -19.64
C THR A 486 5.76 -0.51 -20.60
N LEU A 487 5.96 -1.73 -21.09
CA LEU A 487 5.00 -2.46 -21.93
C LEU A 487 4.73 -3.85 -21.35
N LEU A 488 3.46 -4.12 -21.02
CA LEU A 488 3.00 -5.39 -20.50
C LEU A 488 2.16 -6.11 -21.55
N LEU A 489 2.57 -7.32 -21.95
CA LEU A 489 1.89 -8.13 -22.97
C LEU A 489 1.50 -9.53 -22.47
N THR A 490 1.45 -9.68 -21.15
CA THR A 490 1.26 -10.97 -20.49
C THR A 490 -0.01 -11.69 -20.94
N ASN A 491 0.06 -13.01 -21.14
CA ASN A 491 -1.07 -13.87 -21.52
C ASN A 491 -1.70 -13.55 -22.89
N ASN A 492 -0.91 -13.13 -23.87
CA ASN A 492 -1.32 -13.03 -25.27
C ASN A 492 -0.85 -14.24 -26.09
N SER A 493 -1.45 -15.40 -25.85
CA SER A 493 -0.99 -16.70 -26.39
C SER A 493 -0.97 -16.83 -27.93
N LYS A 494 -1.64 -15.92 -28.66
CA LYS A 494 -1.62 -15.87 -30.14
C LYS A 494 -0.53 -14.95 -30.70
N LEU A 495 0.03 -14.06 -29.87
CA LEU A 495 1.01 -13.07 -30.27
C LEU A 495 2.37 -13.74 -30.43
N SER A 496 2.97 -13.60 -31.60
CA SER A 496 4.31 -14.11 -31.89
C SER A 496 5.25 -12.97 -32.25
N LEU A 497 6.50 -13.05 -31.81
CA LEU A 497 7.56 -12.13 -32.22
C LEU A 497 7.97 -12.44 -33.67
N ASN A 498 7.35 -11.74 -34.62
CA ASN A 498 7.62 -11.80 -36.04
C ASN A 498 7.45 -10.40 -36.60
N LYS A 499 8.36 -9.95 -37.48
CA LYS A 499 8.32 -8.62 -38.12
C LYS A 499 6.96 -8.19 -38.70
N THR A 500 6.13 -9.11 -39.22
CA THR A 500 4.81 -8.78 -39.78
C THR A 500 3.72 -8.61 -38.73
N LYS A 501 3.92 -9.15 -37.52
CA LYS A 501 2.93 -9.18 -36.44
C LYS A 501 3.35 -8.33 -35.25
N PHE A 502 4.63 -8.05 -35.09
CA PHE A 502 5.19 -7.36 -33.95
C PHE A 502 6.05 -6.20 -34.46
N ASN A 503 5.43 -5.03 -34.55
CA ASN A 503 6.07 -3.80 -34.98
C ASN A 503 6.00 -2.79 -33.83
N ILE A 504 7.11 -2.55 -33.15
CA ILE A 504 7.15 -1.54 -32.09
C ILE A 504 8.35 -0.62 -32.29
N ASP A 505 8.08 0.68 -32.18
CA ASP A 505 9.07 1.75 -32.26
C ASP A 505 8.97 2.60 -30.98
N LEU A 506 9.64 2.09 -29.93
CA LEU A 506 9.56 2.58 -28.55
C LEU A 506 10.97 2.84 -28.02
N PRO A 507 11.63 3.94 -28.42
CA PRO A 507 13.06 4.18 -28.16
C PRO A 507 13.41 4.34 -26.67
N SER A 508 12.41 4.64 -25.83
CA SER A 508 12.56 4.82 -24.38
C SER A 508 12.21 3.58 -23.56
N LEU A 509 11.81 2.45 -24.18
CA LEU A 509 11.33 1.28 -23.47
C LEU A 509 12.40 0.67 -22.56
N GLN A 510 12.07 0.49 -21.27
CA GLN A 510 12.95 -0.05 -20.23
C GLN A 510 12.44 -1.37 -19.65
N TYR A 511 11.13 -1.56 -19.56
CA TYR A 511 10.51 -2.76 -19.02
C TYR A 511 9.60 -3.41 -20.06
N LEU A 512 9.86 -4.69 -20.36
CA LEU A 512 9.08 -5.47 -21.31
C LEU A 512 8.71 -6.83 -20.72
N ASP A 513 7.40 -7.08 -20.58
CA ASP A 513 6.87 -8.37 -20.14
C ASP A 513 6.15 -9.09 -21.28
N LEU A 514 6.72 -10.22 -21.69
CA LEU A 514 6.25 -11.11 -22.75
C LEU A 514 5.86 -12.49 -22.16
N THR A 515 5.41 -12.52 -20.91
CA THR A 515 4.99 -13.77 -20.26
C THR A 515 3.81 -14.41 -20.99
N SER A 516 3.87 -15.74 -21.22
CA SER A 516 2.78 -16.52 -21.82
C SER A 516 2.31 -16.02 -23.20
N ILE A 517 3.22 -15.64 -24.08
CA ILE A 517 2.94 -15.39 -25.50
C ILE A 517 3.22 -16.64 -26.36
N ARG A 518 3.17 -16.54 -27.69
CA ARG A 518 3.71 -17.56 -28.58
C ARG A 518 5.18 -17.28 -28.89
N PHE A 519 6.07 -17.86 -28.09
CA PHE A 519 7.51 -17.74 -28.26
C PHE A 519 8.15 -19.13 -28.42
N ASP A 520 8.36 -19.52 -29.68
CA ASP A 520 8.78 -20.87 -30.06
C ASP A 520 10.32 -21.04 -30.08
N SER A 521 11.08 -19.93 -30.22
CA SER A 521 12.54 -19.88 -30.32
C SER A 521 13.12 -18.56 -29.82
N PHE A 522 14.31 -18.59 -29.20
CA PHE A 522 15.07 -17.39 -28.80
C PHE A 522 15.53 -16.53 -29.99
N GLU A 523 15.65 -17.09 -31.19
CA GLU A 523 16.07 -16.35 -32.39
C GLU A 523 15.13 -15.19 -32.71
N TYR A 524 13.86 -15.27 -32.30
CA TYR A 524 12.88 -14.20 -32.50
C TYR A 524 13.15 -12.93 -31.69
N LEU A 525 14.05 -12.97 -30.70
CA LEU A 525 14.49 -11.76 -30.00
C LEU A 525 15.22 -10.77 -30.91
N ILE A 526 15.70 -11.20 -32.08
CA ILE A 526 16.30 -10.30 -33.08
C ILE A 526 15.35 -9.16 -33.50
N TYR A 527 14.03 -9.40 -33.44
CA TYR A 527 13.01 -8.39 -33.76
C TYR A 527 12.85 -7.31 -32.68
N LEU A 528 13.47 -7.50 -31.50
CA LEU A 528 13.48 -6.53 -30.40
C LEU A 528 14.80 -5.76 -30.31
N HIS A 529 15.80 -6.06 -31.15
CA HIS A 529 17.15 -5.49 -31.05
C HIS A 529 17.20 -3.98 -31.35
N ASN A 530 16.13 -3.38 -31.90
CA ASN A 530 15.99 -1.93 -32.00
C ASN A 530 15.76 -1.26 -30.63
N LEU A 531 15.25 -1.98 -29.65
CA LEU A 531 14.93 -1.49 -28.30
C LEU A 531 16.18 -1.53 -27.42
N SER A 532 17.11 -0.60 -27.63
CA SER A 532 18.44 -0.67 -27.01
C SER A 532 18.48 -0.47 -25.48
N LYS A 533 17.46 0.13 -24.87
CA LYS A 533 17.44 0.56 -23.45
C LYS A 533 16.69 -0.38 -22.50
N ILE A 534 16.47 -1.64 -22.88
CA ILE A 534 15.77 -2.60 -22.03
C ILE A 534 16.59 -2.88 -20.76
N HIS A 535 16.01 -2.58 -19.61
CA HIS A 535 16.55 -2.87 -18.28
C HIS A 535 15.96 -4.15 -17.72
N THR A 536 14.68 -4.41 -17.95
CA THR A 536 13.97 -5.61 -17.46
C THR A 536 13.29 -6.31 -18.62
N LEU A 537 13.60 -7.60 -18.80
CA LEU A 537 12.97 -8.46 -19.79
C LEU A 537 12.41 -9.72 -19.13
N ILE A 538 11.12 -9.97 -19.34
CA ILE A 538 10.41 -11.13 -18.79
C ILE A 538 9.85 -11.96 -19.93
N LEU A 539 10.21 -13.25 -19.98
CA LEU A 539 9.81 -14.21 -21.01
C LEU A 539 9.16 -15.46 -20.41
N ASN A 540 8.61 -15.36 -19.20
CA ASN A 540 8.14 -16.51 -18.43
C ASN A 540 7.04 -17.30 -19.17
N ASN A 541 6.89 -18.59 -18.84
CA ASN A 541 5.80 -19.45 -19.30
C ASN A 541 5.67 -19.59 -20.83
N ASN A 542 6.75 -19.35 -21.56
CA ASN A 542 6.81 -19.54 -23.01
C ASN A 542 7.41 -20.90 -23.35
N ARG A 543 6.63 -21.81 -23.94
CA ARG A 543 7.10 -23.17 -24.22
C ARG A 543 7.87 -23.25 -25.54
N LEU A 544 9.18 -23.41 -25.45
CA LEU A 544 10.07 -23.59 -26.59
C LEU A 544 9.84 -24.93 -27.33
N LEU A 545 10.03 -24.91 -28.66
CA LEU A 545 10.10 -26.13 -29.47
C LEU A 545 11.33 -26.96 -29.07
N LYS A 546 11.23 -28.28 -29.20
CA LYS A 546 12.26 -29.22 -28.70
C LYS A 546 13.67 -28.94 -29.24
N GLU A 547 13.77 -28.52 -30.50
CA GLU A 547 15.05 -28.20 -31.16
C GLU A 547 15.66 -26.85 -30.74
N HIS A 548 14.88 -25.97 -30.09
CA HIS A 548 15.28 -24.63 -29.67
C HIS A 548 15.44 -24.50 -28.14
N ARG A 549 15.61 -25.62 -27.42
CA ARG A 549 15.76 -25.65 -25.95
C ARG A 549 17.18 -25.40 -25.45
N THR A 550 18.10 -25.10 -26.35
CA THR A 550 19.46 -24.65 -26.04
C THR A 550 19.50 -23.13 -26.13
N LEU A 551 19.75 -22.47 -25.01
CA LEU A 551 19.88 -21.02 -24.94
C LEU A 551 21.31 -20.60 -25.34
N ASN A 552 21.43 -19.80 -26.41
CA ASN A 552 22.65 -19.04 -26.71
C ASN A 552 22.59 -17.69 -26.01
N TRP A 553 23.48 -17.46 -25.04
CA TRP A 553 23.44 -16.26 -24.21
C TRP A 553 23.68 -14.96 -25.01
N ASN A 554 24.44 -15.02 -26.10
CA ASN A 554 24.79 -13.84 -26.89
C ASN A 554 23.58 -13.15 -27.54
N ILE A 555 22.41 -13.82 -27.59
CA ILE A 555 21.17 -13.21 -28.09
C ILE A 555 20.75 -11.97 -27.29
N PHE A 556 21.16 -11.88 -26.01
CA PHE A 556 20.91 -10.73 -25.14
C PHE A 556 21.98 -9.63 -25.24
N TYR A 557 23.04 -9.83 -26.05
CA TYR A 557 24.14 -8.88 -26.14
C TYR A 557 23.70 -7.45 -26.51
N PRO A 558 22.68 -7.21 -27.36
CA PRO A 558 22.23 -5.84 -27.63
C PRO A 558 21.82 -5.02 -26.38
N TRP A 559 21.50 -5.69 -25.28
CA TRP A 559 21.11 -5.06 -24.02
C TRP A 559 22.19 -5.10 -22.93
N HIS A 560 23.42 -5.53 -23.24
CA HIS A 560 24.49 -5.74 -22.25
C HIS A 560 24.80 -4.51 -21.37
N GLN A 561 24.60 -3.29 -21.90
CA GLN A 561 24.87 -2.04 -21.18
C GLN A 561 23.74 -1.62 -20.22
N TYR A 562 22.52 -2.16 -20.37
CA TYR A 562 21.34 -1.67 -19.64
C TYR A 562 20.59 -2.78 -18.89
N LEU A 563 20.70 -4.04 -19.32
CA LEU A 563 19.95 -5.15 -18.76
C LEU A 563 20.36 -5.39 -17.29
N THR A 564 19.36 -5.28 -16.41
CA THR A 564 19.50 -5.45 -14.96
C THR A 564 18.76 -6.69 -14.46
N HIS A 565 17.62 -7.01 -15.06
CA HIS A 565 16.75 -8.11 -14.65
C HIS A 565 16.31 -8.95 -15.86
N LEU A 566 16.52 -10.26 -15.79
CA LEU A 566 16.08 -11.22 -16.80
C LEU A 566 15.34 -12.38 -16.14
N SER A 567 14.12 -12.65 -16.59
CA SER A 567 13.30 -13.75 -16.09
C SER A 567 12.88 -14.68 -17.22
N LEU A 568 13.28 -15.95 -17.11
CA LEU A 568 13.09 -17.04 -18.08
C LEU A 568 12.40 -18.25 -17.44
N ARG A 569 11.48 -18.04 -16.50
CA ARG A 569 10.83 -19.11 -15.73
C ARG A 569 9.93 -19.97 -16.60
N ASN A 570 9.93 -21.29 -16.39
CA ASN A 570 9.04 -22.23 -17.08
C ASN A 570 9.08 -22.11 -18.61
N MET A 571 10.28 -22.06 -19.18
CA MET A 571 10.50 -21.96 -20.64
C MET A 571 10.88 -23.29 -21.29
N SER A 572 11.00 -24.37 -20.51
CA SER A 572 11.49 -25.69 -20.94
C SER A 572 12.92 -25.69 -21.50
N ILE A 573 13.79 -24.81 -20.99
CA ILE A 573 15.21 -24.76 -21.36
C ILE A 573 15.94 -26.01 -20.83
N GLU A 574 16.73 -26.66 -21.67
CA GLU A 574 17.47 -27.90 -21.33
C GLU A 574 18.98 -27.65 -21.20
N GLN A 575 19.53 -26.71 -21.96
CA GLN A 575 20.97 -26.41 -21.98
C GLN A 575 21.21 -24.91 -22.19
N ILE A 576 22.36 -24.41 -21.69
CA ILE A 576 22.90 -23.08 -21.98
C ILE A 576 24.26 -23.28 -22.65
N ASP A 577 24.59 -22.50 -23.66
CA ASP A 577 25.85 -22.62 -24.39
C ASP A 577 27.08 -22.29 -23.53
N TYR A 578 28.21 -22.94 -23.82
CA TYR A 578 29.49 -22.79 -23.08
C TYR A 578 30.11 -21.36 -23.23
N GLY A 579 29.49 -20.48 -24.02
CA GLY A 579 30.03 -19.19 -24.44
C GLY A 579 29.48 -17.95 -23.73
N ALA A 580 28.69 -18.10 -22.65
CA ALA A 580 28.09 -16.97 -21.95
C ALA A 580 29.13 -16.02 -21.34
N ARG A 581 29.27 -14.81 -21.91
CA ARG A 581 30.18 -13.76 -21.41
C ARG A 581 29.45 -12.78 -20.49
N LEU A 582 29.11 -13.22 -19.29
CA LEU A 582 28.40 -12.40 -18.30
C LEU A 582 29.20 -11.19 -17.79
N ASN A 583 30.53 -11.18 -17.98
CA ASN A 583 31.39 -10.04 -17.62
C ASN A 583 31.07 -8.76 -18.42
N ASP A 584 30.47 -8.91 -19.60
CA ASP A 584 30.08 -7.76 -20.44
C ASP A 584 28.79 -7.07 -19.94
N TYR A 585 28.08 -7.70 -18.98
CA TYR A 585 26.80 -7.25 -18.43
C TYR A 585 26.97 -6.60 -17.05
N TYR A 586 27.59 -5.42 -17.02
CA TYR A 586 27.96 -4.73 -15.77
C TYR A 586 26.78 -4.44 -14.84
N HIS A 587 25.59 -4.20 -15.40
CA HIS A 587 24.39 -3.83 -14.64
C HIS A 587 23.48 -5.00 -14.30
N LEU A 588 23.80 -6.23 -14.74
CA LEU A 588 22.95 -7.39 -14.52
C LEU A 588 22.97 -7.83 -13.06
N LEU A 589 21.80 -7.80 -12.42
CA LEU A 589 21.59 -8.10 -11.01
C LEU A 589 20.84 -9.42 -10.80
N THR A 590 19.82 -9.70 -11.63
CA THR A 590 18.97 -10.87 -11.42
C THR A 590 18.79 -11.69 -12.67
N ILE A 591 18.90 -13.01 -12.51
CA ILE A 591 18.61 -14.00 -13.54
C ILE A 591 17.73 -15.09 -12.91
N ASP A 592 16.53 -15.27 -13.44
CA ASP A 592 15.55 -16.22 -12.93
C ASP A 592 15.25 -17.32 -13.95
N PHE A 593 15.78 -18.53 -13.72
CA PHE A 593 15.48 -19.76 -14.46
C PHE A 593 14.53 -20.69 -13.70
N TYR A 594 13.96 -20.25 -12.59
CA TYR A 594 13.20 -21.10 -11.68
C TYR A 594 11.96 -21.72 -12.34
N LEU A 595 11.64 -22.95 -11.94
CA LEU A 595 10.54 -23.78 -12.42
C LEU A 595 10.73 -24.30 -13.86
N ASN A 596 10.80 -25.62 -14.00
CA ASN A 596 10.46 -26.37 -15.22
C ASN A 596 11.31 -26.02 -16.46
N ASN A 597 12.51 -25.48 -16.25
CA ASN A 597 13.59 -25.42 -17.24
C ASN A 597 14.57 -26.54 -16.89
N HIS A 598 14.41 -27.77 -17.38
CA HIS A 598 15.22 -28.93 -17.01
C HIS A 598 16.73 -28.82 -17.40
N LEU A 599 17.41 -27.77 -16.92
CA LEU A 599 18.79 -27.42 -17.17
C LEU A 599 19.70 -28.53 -16.64
N LYS A 600 20.64 -28.96 -17.48
CA LYS A 600 21.73 -29.82 -17.03
C LYS A 600 22.61 -29.03 -16.06
N CYS A 601 22.67 -29.48 -14.81
CA CYS A 601 23.51 -28.89 -13.78
C CYS A 601 24.96 -29.39 -13.94
N ASP A 602 25.62 -29.00 -15.03
CA ASP A 602 27.00 -29.38 -15.37
C ASP A 602 27.90 -28.13 -15.51
N CYS A 603 29.11 -28.31 -16.04
CA CYS A 603 30.11 -27.25 -16.17
C CYS A 603 29.67 -26.10 -17.09
N THR A 604 28.63 -26.24 -17.92
CA THR A 604 28.16 -25.12 -18.77
C THR A 604 27.59 -23.95 -17.97
N LEU A 605 27.26 -24.16 -16.68
CA LEU A 605 26.78 -23.11 -15.79
C LEU A 605 27.93 -22.30 -15.13
N GLY A 606 29.20 -22.67 -15.37
CA GLY A 606 30.38 -22.01 -14.81
C GLY A 606 30.38 -20.47 -14.91
N PRO A 607 30.03 -19.86 -16.07
CA PRO A 607 29.96 -18.41 -16.19
C PRO A 607 29.00 -17.72 -15.21
N PHE A 608 27.86 -18.35 -14.89
CA PHE A 608 26.86 -17.79 -13.96
C PHE A 608 27.36 -17.83 -12.51
N ILE A 609 28.11 -18.88 -12.16
CA ILE A 609 28.74 -18.98 -10.84
C ILE A 609 29.84 -17.92 -10.70
N HIS A 610 30.67 -17.73 -11.71
CA HIS A 610 31.67 -16.65 -11.72
C HIS A 610 30.99 -15.26 -11.62
N TRP A 611 29.89 -15.05 -12.36
CA TRP A 611 29.11 -13.82 -12.27
C TRP A 611 28.58 -13.55 -10.84
N LEU A 612 28.12 -14.56 -10.10
CA LEU A 612 27.71 -14.41 -8.69
C LEU A 612 28.87 -14.02 -7.76
N GLN A 613 30.08 -14.50 -8.05
CA GLN A 613 31.29 -14.20 -7.27
C GLN A 613 31.84 -12.80 -7.53
N THR A 614 31.54 -12.20 -8.69
CA THR A 614 31.96 -10.83 -9.00
C THR A 614 31.04 -9.81 -8.31
N PRO A 615 31.58 -8.87 -7.51
CA PRO A 615 30.76 -7.87 -6.85
C PRO A 615 30.06 -6.96 -7.89
N PRO A 616 28.84 -6.50 -7.62
CA PRO A 616 28.19 -5.52 -8.49
C PRO A 616 28.92 -4.17 -8.44
N PRO A 617 28.82 -3.35 -9.50
CA PRO A 617 29.42 -2.04 -9.51
C PRO A 617 28.81 -1.14 -8.41
N PRO A 618 29.60 -0.25 -7.79
CA PRO A 618 29.07 0.71 -6.84
C PRO A 618 28.16 1.71 -7.57
N LEU A 619 26.87 1.73 -7.23
CA LEU A 619 25.98 2.82 -7.62
C LEU A 619 26.14 3.97 -6.62
N LEU A 620 26.41 5.18 -7.11
CA LEU A 620 26.69 6.37 -6.30
C LEU A 620 25.55 6.77 -5.34
N ASP A 621 24.34 6.25 -5.54
CA ASP A 621 23.13 6.70 -4.82
C ASP A 621 22.47 5.60 -3.94
N PHE A 622 23.05 4.41 -3.81
CA PHE A 622 22.48 3.33 -2.99
C PHE A 622 23.30 3.08 -1.72
N TYR A 623 22.63 3.19 -0.55
CA TYR A 623 23.22 2.96 0.77
C TYR A 623 23.39 1.47 1.14
N GLU A 624 22.82 0.55 0.37
CA GLU A 624 22.99 -0.91 0.55
C GLU A 624 23.76 -1.53 -0.62
N PRO A 625 24.64 -2.53 -0.37
CA PRO A 625 25.29 -3.26 -1.44
C PRO A 625 24.24 -4.06 -2.22
N LEU A 626 24.07 -3.72 -3.51
CA LEU A 626 23.25 -4.52 -4.42
C LEU A 626 23.67 -5.99 -4.34
N GLN A 627 22.71 -6.92 -4.31
CA GLN A 627 22.99 -8.36 -4.29
C GLN A 627 22.60 -8.97 -5.63
N LYS A 628 23.52 -9.76 -6.20
CA LYS A 628 23.22 -10.57 -7.37
C LYS A 628 22.39 -11.78 -6.97
N LEU A 629 21.36 -12.09 -7.75
CA LEU A 629 20.45 -13.20 -7.50
C LEU A 629 20.33 -14.11 -8.73
N LEU A 630 20.70 -15.37 -8.56
CA LEU A 630 20.45 -16.45 -9.52
C LEU A 630 19.42 -17.41 -8.93
N ARG A 631 18.29 -17.60 -9.60
CA ARG A 631 17.30 -18.64 -9.24
C ARG A 631 17.31 -19.74 -10.28
N ILE A 632 17.57 -20.97 -9.86
CA ILE A 632 17.66 -22.15 -10.74
C ILE A 632 17.25 -23.41 -9.98
N ASP A 633 16.62 -24.37 -10.67
CA ASP A 633 16.18 -25.65 -10.07
C ASP A 633 17.34 -26.67 -9.86
N CYS A 634 18.59 -26.18 -9.85
CA CYS A 634 19.80 -27.00 -9.72
C CYS A 634 20.34 -26.98 -8.29
N ARG A 635 20.75 -28.15 -7.77
CA ARG A 635 21.60 -28.23 -6.58
C ARG A 635 23.06 -28.02 -6.98
N ILE A 636 23.45 -26.80 -7.32
CA ILE A 636 24.85 -26.48 -7.58
C ILE A 636 25.55 -26.29 -6.22
N SER A 637 26.48 -27.18 -5.90
CA SER A 637 27.42 -26.95 -4.80
C SER A 637 28.39 -25.86 -5.26
N LEU A 638 28.35 -24.68 -4.63
CA LEU A 638 29.31 -23.58 -4.85
C LEU A 638 30.78 -24.00 -4.63
N PHE A 639 31.01 -25.19 -4.06
CA PHE A 639 32.31 -25.73 -3.68
C PHE A 639 32.77 -26.95 -4.48
N ASP A 640 31.92 -27.55 -5.34
CA ASP A 640 32.31 -28.68 -6.19
C ASP A 640 32.46 -28.23 -7.66
N LEU A 641 33.52 -27.51 -7.96
CA LEU A 641 33.95 -27.26 -9.34
C LEU A 641 35.21 -28.08 -9.63
N GLN A 642 35.03 -29.36 -9.97
CA GLN A 642 35.97 -30.10 -10.82
C GLN A 642 35.63 -29.85 -12.31
N CYS A 643 35.47 -28.58 -12.67
CA CYS A 643 35.32 -28.14 -14.05
C CYS A 643 36.61 -27.41 -14.44
N GLU A 644 37.73 -28.13 -14.47
CA GLU A 644 38.94 -27.64 -15.11
C GLU A 644 38.82 -27.88 -16.63
N ASP A 645 39.24 -26.88 -17.40
CA ASP A 645 39.08 -26.73 -18.83
C ASP A 645 39.59 -27.92 -19.68
N ASP A 646 38.68 -28.70 -20.27
CA ASP A 646 38.99 -29.58 -21.42
C ASP A 646 39.40 -28.78 -22.69
N ASN A 647 39.35 -27.44 -22.65
CA ASN A 647 39.83 -26.58 -23.74
C ASN A 647 41.34 -26.33 -23.74
N ASN A 648 42.08 -26.83 -22.74
CA ASN A 648 43.54 -26.74 -22.71
C ASN A 648 44.28 -27.84 -23.49
N GLU A 649 43.61 -28.86 -24.03
CA GLU A 649 44.28 -29.93 -24.80
C GLU A 649 44.78 -29.48 -26.19
N ASN A 650 44.28 -28.36 -26.73
CA ASN A 650 44.74 -27.86 -28.04
C ASN A 650 45.75 -26.69 -27.96
N GLN A 651 45.85 -25.96 -26.85
CA GLN A 651 46.94 -25.00 -26.63
C GLN A 651 48.19 -25.63 -26.00
N THR A 652 48.06 -26.76 -25.31
CA THR A 652 49.22 -27.55 -24.86
C THR A 652 49.94 -28.30 -25.98
N ARG A 653 49.36 -28.45 -27.18
CA ARG A 653 50.06 -28.99 -28.36
C ARG A 653 51.04 -28.03 -29.04
N LEU A 654 51.06 -26.75 -28.69
CA LEU A 654 52.06 -25.78 -29.16
C LEU A 654 53.08 -25.33 -28.08
N TYR A 655 52.91 -25.79 -26.84
CA TYR A 655 53.88 -25.62 -25.75
C TYR A 655 54.50 -26.96 -25.26
N LEU A 656 54.34 -28.04 -26.02
CA LEU A 656 55.00 -29.34 -25.81
C LEU A 656 56.19 -29.57 -26.76
N SER A 657 56.93 -28.51 -27.11
CA SER A 657 58.25 -28.63 -27.75
C SER A 657 59.41 -28.05 -26.93
N SER A 658 59.15 -27.45 -25.75
CA SER A 658 60.18 -26.80 -24.92
C SER A 658 60.35 -27.38 -23.50
N HIS A 659 59.48 -28.28 -23.03
CA HIS A 659 59.60 -28.90 -21.69
C HIS A 659 60.26 -30.30 -21.66
N SER A 660 60.63 -30.85 -22.82
CA SER A 660 61.37 -32.12 -22.92
C SER A 660 62.79 -32.04 -22.34
N SER A 661 63.42 -30.86 -22.30
CA SER A 661 64.81 -30.70 -21.84
C SER A 661 64.92 -30.48 -20.33
N PHE A 662 63.91 -29.87 -19.69
CA PHE A 662 63.94 -29.58 -18.25
C PHE A 662 63.65 -30.82 -17.39
N PHE A 663 62.67 -31.63 -17.78
CA PHE A 663 62.39 -32.90 -17.09
C PHE A 663 63.45 -33.97 -17.36
N GLN A 664 64.07 -33.99 -18.55
CA GLN A 664 65.26 -34.83 -18.79
C GLN A 664 66.44 -34.40 -17.91
N ALA A 665 66.72 -33.09 -17.79
CA ALA A 665 67.79 -32.60 -16.92
C ALA A 665 67.52 -32.91 -15.44
N PHE A 666 66.28 -32.77 -14.98
CA PHE A 666 65.90 -33.06 -13.59
C PHE A 666 65.95 -34.58 -13.28
N PHE A 667 65.53 -35.43 -14.23
CA PHE A 667 65.62 -36.88 -14.09
C PHE A 667 67.08 -37.38 -14.17
N ILE A 668 67.92 -36.78 -15.00
CA ILE A 668 69.37 -37.03 -15.04
C ILE A 668 70.01 -36.59 -13.72
N LEU A 669 69.60 -35.46 -13.14
CA LEU A 669 70.11 -34.99 -11.84
C LEU A 669 69.73 -35.96 -10.70
N ILE A 670 68.51 -36.48 -10.70
CA ILE A 670 68.05 -37.47 -9.72
C ILE A 670 68.79 -38.80 -9.91
N ILE A 671 68.98 -39.28 -11.14
CA ILE A 671 69.79 -40.47 -11.44
C ILE A 671 71.25 -40.24 -11.02
N PHE A 672 71.81 -39.06 -11.24
CA PHE A 672 73.16 -38.71 -10.84
C PHE A 672 73.29 -38.70 -9.31
N MET A 673 72.34 -38.12 -8.59
CA MET A 673 72.31 -38.12 -7.12
C MET A 673 72.13 -39.54 -6.54
N LEU A 674 71.28 -40.37 -7.14
CA LEU A 674 71.12 -41.77 -6.75
C LEU A 674 72.36 -42.61 -7.07
N SER A 675 73.04 -42.34 -8.19
CA SER A 675 74.31 -42.98 -8.55
C SER A 675 75.44 -42.54 -7.62
N LEU A 676 75.48 -41.27 -7.21
CA LEU A 676 76.44 -40.75 -6.23
C LEU A 676 76.21 -41.37 -4.85
N LEU A 677 74.95 -41.53 -4.43
CA LEU A 677 74.59 -42.24 -3.19
C LEU A 677 74.96 -43.73 -3.26
N ALA A 678 74.80 -44.37 -4.42
CA ALA A 678 75.22 -45.76 -4.64
C ALA A 678 76.75 -45.89 -4.63
N ILE A 679 77.48 -44.94 -5.23
CA ILE A 679 78.95 -44.88 -5.21
C ILE A 679 79.44 -44.61 -3.78
N LEU A 680 78.82 -43.70 -3.02
CA LEU A 680 79.14 -43.45 -1.61
C LEU A 680 78.85 -44.68 -0.73
N LYS A 681 77.75 -45.42 -1.00
CA LYS A 681 77.49 -46.73 -0.35
C LYS A 681 78.50 -47.80 -0.76
N LEU A 682 79.01 -47.78 -1.99
CA LEU A 682 80.06 -48.68 -2.47
C LEU A 682 81.43 -48.33 -1.86
N ILE A 683 81.72 -47.05 -1.66
CA ILE A 683 82.88 -46.55 -0.94
C ILE A 683 82.78 -46.90 0.55
N ASP A 684 81.61 -46.76 1.19
CA ASP A 684 81.37 -47.18 2.57
C ASP A 684 81.45 -48.71 2.72
N ARG A 685 80.97 -49.49 1.74
CA ARG A 685 81.16 -50.95 1.71
C ARG A 685 82.61 -51.35 1.45
N LYS A 686 83.38 -50.63 0.63
CA LYS A 686 84.83 -50.84 0.46
C LYS A 686 85.62 -50.41 1.71
N LEU A 687 85.24 -49.33 2.40
CA LEU A 687 85.84 -48.88 3.66
C LEU A 687 85.51 -49.84 4.83
N LYS A 688 84.28 -50.35 4.92
CA LYS A 688 83.89 -51.42 5.86
C LYS A 688 84.52 -52.76 5.50
N GLY A 689 84.73 -53.04 4.21
CA GLY A 689 85.50 -54.19 3.73
C GLY A 689 86.98 -54.11 4.10
N MET A 690 87.61 -52.93 3.98
CA MET A 690 88.98 -52.67 4.44
C MET A 690 89.10 -52.67 5.97
N ARG A 691 88.10 -52.14 6.71
CA ARG A 691 88.03 -52.29 8.18
C ARG A 691 87.81 -53.75 8.62
N SER A 692 87.03 -54.56 7.91
CA SER A 692 86.84 -55.98 8.26
C SER A 692 88.03 -56.89 7.90
N ARG A 693 88.94 -56.43 7.02
CA ARG A 693 90.22 -57.10 6.73
C ARG A 693 91.39 -56.59 7.58
N PHE A 694 91.28 -55.42 8.21
CA PHE A 694 92.25 -54.93 9.19
C PHE A 694 91.94 -55.39 10.64
N TYR A 695 90.65 -55.65 10.96
CA TYR A 695 90.21 -56.12 12.29
C TYR A 695 90.11 -57.65 12.45
N ARG A 696 90.53 -58.44 11.45
CA ARG A 696 90.56 -59.92 11.52
C ARG A 696 91.98 -60.50 11.55
N GLN A 697 93.01 -59.68 11.77
CA GLN A 697 94.40 -60.15 11.81
C GLN A 697 95.31 -59.48 12.87
N VAL A 698 94.81 -58.62 13.77
CA VAL A 698 95.59 -58.13 14.92
C VAL A 698 94.66 -57.79 16.09
N TYR A 699 94.15 -58.81 16.78
CA TYR A 699 93.96 -58.86 18.24
C TYR A 699 93.53 -60.31 18.58
N THR A 700 94.43 -61.24 18.32
CA THR A 700 94.77 -62.21 19.34
C THR A 700 95.80 -61.53 20.22
N ASP A 701 95.42 -61.34 21.49
CA ASP A 701 96.26 -61.07 22.67
C ASP A 701 95.98 -59.74 23.40
N ALA A 702 95.64 -59.89 24.68
CA ALA A 702 95.74 -58.95 25.82
C ALA A 702 94.64 -57.87 25.94
N ASP A 703 93.77 -57.92 26.96
CA ASP A 703 93.98 -57.50 28.38
C ASP A 703 94.06 -55.94 28.49
N VAL A 704 93.52 -55.15 29.43
CA VAL A 704 93.06 -55.28 30.83
C VAL A 704 92.77 -53.84 31.34
N ILE A 705 91.95 -53.65 32.41
CA ILE A 705 91.82 -52.46 33.34
C ILE A 705 91.11 -51.18 32.81
N THR A 706 89.85 -50.86 33.19
CA THR A 706 89.27 -50.25 34.43
C THR A 706 89.62 -48.78 34.73
N LEU A 707 88.56 -47.93 34.91
CA LEU A 707 88.24 -47.08 36.09
C LEU A 707 87.60 -45.71 35.75
N ASN A 708 86.44 -45.43 36.40
CA ASN A 708 85.98 -44.21 37.11
C ASN A 708 86.20 -42.80 36.49
N GLU A 709 85.40 -41.75 36.74
CA GLU A 709 84.17 -41.43 37.48
C GLU A 709 83.81 -39.97 37.07
N ARG A 710 82.53 -39.58 37.27
CA ARG A 710 82.06 -38.26 37.74
C ARG A 710 82.10 -36.98 36.86
N ASN A 711 80.87 -36.54 36.55
CA ASN A 711 80.18 -35.32 37.01
C ASN A 711 80.46 -33.90 36.47
N VAL A 712 79.31 -33.23 36.22
CA VAL A 712 78.89 -31.86 36.62
C VAL A 712 78.98 -30.69 35.61
N THR A 713 77.78 -30.36 35.10
CA THR A 713 77.06 -29.06 34.97
C THR A 713 77.64 -27.78 34.33
N HIS A 714 76.70 -27.14 33.60
CA HIS A 714 76.19 -25.75 33.70
C HIS A 714 76.62 -24.68 32.68
N ARG A 715 75.57 -24.10 32.04
CA ARG A 715 75.28 -22.65 31.76
C ARG A 715 76.29 -21.90 30.85
N THR A 716 75.93 -20.89 30.05
CA THR A 716 74.82 -19.92 29.97
C THR A 716 74.93 -19.21 28.61
N ASP A 717 73.81 -18.61 28.14
CA ASP A 717 73.66 -17.33 27.39
C ASP A 717 74.51 -17.13 26.10
N GLN A 718 74.08 -16.46 25.02
CA GLN A 718 73.25 -15.28 24.88
C GLN A 718 72.94 -15.05 23.38
N GLU A 719 71.82 -14.37 23.09
CA GLU A 719 71.39 -13.71 21.83
C GLU A 719 71.12 -14.52 20.55
#